data_AF-A0A7J6R643-F1
#
_entry.id   AF-A0A7J6R643-F1
#
_cell.length_a   1.000
_cell.length_b   1.000
_cell.length_c   1.000
_cell.angle_alpha   90.00
_cell.angle_beta   90.00
_cell.angle_gamma   90.00
#
_symmetry.space_group_name_H-M   'P 1'
#
loop_
_entity.id
_entity.type
_entity.pdbx_description
1 polymer ?
#
loop_
_entity_poly.entity_id
_entity_poly.type
_entity_poly.pdbx_seq_one_letter_code
_entity_poly.pdbx_strand_id
1 'polypeptide(L)'
;MTTPTDGSLVTNPREAAGHTYLTVASINVGRSMGVLEDWFKCNIVDKGLKDVVILLQECPRHLTIQDTYNGFTVIRSAKNPRAPNPGARELFRAAILIPRHCRITQVQQQPEDIAVVHASTDNWRAKFVSLYADKLIPMAETIRGLDQAIAGDLEGTLILGGDTNASSGLWSPDTFTGSDADGKWRRGQDLEFFLSENSLLSVNDVGAGPSFIPYDATRTPSYIDMVASRGLHWVKTEMTDTIGDHRGILATFRTMGQQRKAKSRRDPRKTNWEVFDKSIGKVPILTPKVSSTKDIDGWAGKLISSLRKALVVSTPKNKAAGKTRPTASWWTRELDQLRKKLKKAQRSLRTTHRTGVPDAGAREEAKQARKDYNKAIARAKGQGFKKGMSEITEREASKFLKYKHTPRTEYDKEAVLSYYIGEDNRPSPTVVRTRCPSLLGPLGGEIQAAELERMLKQIKGKRNKAPGWDGASYEHVVRAMEHPECRWRIQFTKLVETCLDWGYHPMPLKRADWVLLDKGRGVGPRAVRPVSLTATTAKAIEVLLKNRISARTTPPRGVHGFTRSRSCSTALEAVARVVHNKDKDGLKTALCTWDLKSAFDHVSHDHLKESVIKATSSAAWGEFIESYLANNKVVLDGSSRVRTRGITQGGSLSPCIFSIGTYSLEESLRHEVCAGERLVLTVEPRIFADDALAIIRALDVVTLSRGISQATDSVESWARRADMATDPEKHEILCLTDDTEELLREELSRERPEEGASPEVLLKTWKQSVVSTLLYSVEIWAPASDLKWFQDKCTRLEACLGRMLMGCVRATPTELMAKVASTVARPIWWEARRRTAKYWLHTNDTECPGWIAKLLKKWGVAHPEGPKERHIGRDWDPPRDLRLAPEGIDRDEGSSGTLTYYSDGSLLALSKIRMEVGSAVVKVRHNKYDAPGWLEDFRPFKIDGPANICQAEQLGVLKALQWSKEVIDQGGEGGDGVKAIKIFLDSRSAIQSIGGSKETELIRLIRSLVEELTTANVRVCIAWTRGHAGDPGNEASDLAASIGRRGEAGNVRICSVPAPCDFTAREIRQRAEVELEERWEKKARGLACNRIGLTYGREQLKTITRRCLRARRGPRRK
;
A
#
# COMPACT_ATOMS: atom_id res chain seq x y z
N MET A 1 1.36 -38.74 -32.19
CA MET A 1 1.00 -37.32 -32.35
C MET A 1 -0.22 -37.02 -31.50
N THR A 2 -0.05 -36.44 -30.32
CA THR A 2 -1.06 -35.68 -29.56
C THR A 2 -0.34 -35.00 -28.40
N THR A 3 -0.34 -33.67 -28.39
CA THR A 3 0.38 -32.79 -27.46
C THR A 3 -0.51 -32.33 -26.29
N PRO A 4 0.05 -32.04 -25.09
CA PRO A 4 -0.66 -31.43 -23.96
C PRO A 4 -0.33 -29.93 -23.74
N THR A 5 -1.21 -29.32 -22.94
CA THR A 5 -1.27 -27.98 -22.34
C THR A 5 -0.17 -27.65 -21.33
N ASP A 6 0.25 -26.37 -21.17
CA ASP A 6 0.01 -25.48 -20.01
C ASP A 6 0.83 -24.17 -20.10
N GLY A 7 0.39 -23.08 -19.43
CA GLY A 7 1.13 -21.80 -19.43
C GLY A 7 0.42 -20.59 -18.79
N SER A 8 -0.07 -20.72 -17.54
CA SER A 8 -0.66 -19.61 -16.79
C SER A 8 0.40 -18.73 -16.08
N LEU A 9 0.46 -17.43 -16.41
CA LEU A 9 1.11 -16.40 -15.61
C LEU A 9 0.06 -15.63 -14.80
N VAL A 10 0.06 -15.83 -13.49
CA VAL A 10 -0.78 -15.11 -12.52
C VAL A 10 -0.17 -13.74 -12.22
N THR A 11 -0.76 -12.67 -12.73
CA THR A 11 -0.48 -11.30 -12.28
C THR A 11 -1.42 -10.92 -11.13
N ASN A 12 -0.87 -10.26 -10.11
CA ASN A 12 -1.51 -9.89 -8.85
C ASN A 12 -2.55 -8.76 -9.08
N PRO A 13 -3.85 -8.92 -8.74
CA PRO A 13 -4.88 -7.90 -9.01
C PRO A 13 -4.76 -6.59 -8.20
N ARG A 14 -3.82 -6.51 -7.23
CA ARG A 14 -3.58 -5.30 -6.41
C ARG A 14 -2.71 -4.23 -7.09
N GLU A 15 -2.10 -4.52 -8.23
CA GLU A 15 -1.35 -3.53 -9.04
C GLU A 15 -2.15 -2.99 -10.23
N ALA A 16 -3.34 -3.51 -10.49
CA ALA A 16 -4.19 -3.13 -11.62
C ALA A 16 -5.19 -2.00 -11.31
N ALA A 17 -4.85 -1.09 -10.40
CA ALA A 17 -5.64 0.11 -10.14
C ALA A 17 -4.82 1.38 -10.39
N GLY A 18 -4.83 1.84 -11.65
CA GLY A 18 -4.80 3.27 -11.97
C GLY A 18 -3.46 3.95 -12.26
N HIS A 19 -2.31 3.28 -12.18
CA HIS A 19 -1.04 3.89 -12.60
C HIS A 19 -0.41 3.10 -13.74
N THR A 20 -0.44 3.68 -14.94
CA THR A 20 0.46 3.28 -16.01
C THR A 20 1.83 3.94 -15.82
N TYR A 21 2.87 3.27 -16.28
CA TYR A 21 4.24 3.79 -16.29
C TYR A 21 4.71 3.86 -17.75
N LEU A 22 5.47 4.89 -18.07
CA LEU A 22 6.23 4.97 -19.32
C LEU A 22 7.69 4.80 -18.98
N THR A 23 8.34 3.79 -19.55
CA THR A 23 9.77 3.62 -19.42
C THR A 23 10.45 4.11 -20.69
N VAL A 24 11.52 4.87 -20.54
CA VAL A 24 12.34 5.35 -21.64
C VAL A 24 13.77 4.91 -21.42
N ALA A 25 14.35 4.26 -22.42
CA ALA A 25 15.75 3.91 -22.44
C ALA A 25 16.51 4.87 -23.36
N SER A 26 17.62 5.43 -22.92
CA SER A 26 18.58 6.13 -23.78
C SER A 26 19.86 5.34 -23.84
N ILE A 27 20.34 5.00 -25.03
CA ILE A 27 21.51 4.16 -25.21
C ILE A 27 22.29 4.54 -26.47
N ASN A 28 23.59 4.75 -26.30
CA ASN A 28 24.56 4.77 -27.39
C ASN A 28 25.07 3.34 -27.63
N VAL A 29 24.96 2.85 -28.86
CA VAL A 29 25.37 1.48 -29.23
C VAL A 29 26.61 1.43 -30.12
N GLY A 30 27.26 2.58 -30.37
CA GLY A 30 28.50 2.65 -31.14
C GLY A 30 28.39 2.03 -32.53
N ARG A 31 27.20 2.10 -33.16
CA ARG A 31 26.86 1.48 -34.45
C ARG A 31 26.93 -0.04 -34.48
N SER A 32 27.06 -0.69 -33.33
CA SER A 32 27.14 -2.15 -33.21
C SER A 32 25.76 -2.76 -33.02
N MET A 33 25.38 -3.65 -33.93
CA MET A 33 24.13 -4.40 -33.83
C MET A 33 24.16 -5.37 -32.65
N GLY A 34 25.32 -5.97 -32.36
CA GLY A 34 25.49 -6.88 -31.22
C GLY A 34 25.33 -6.20 -29.86
N VAL A 35 25.79 -4.94 -29.72
CA VAL A 35 25.57 -4.15 -28.48
C VAL A 35 24.07 -3.91 -28.27
N LEU A 36 23.33 -3.60 -29.33
CA LEU A 36 21.89 -3.39 -29.25
C LEU A 36 21.12 -4.69 -28.98
N GLU A 37 21.48 -5.79 -29.63
CA GLU A 37 20.83 -7.10 -29.43
C GLU A 37 21.05 -7.63 -28.00
N ASP A 38 22.29 -7.60 -27.52
CA ASP A 38 22.66 -8.01 -26.16
C ASP A 38 21.92 -7.17 -25.12
N TRP A 39 22.00 -5.84 -25.26
CA TRP A 39 21.34 -4.93 -24.32
C TRP A 39 19.82 -5.11 -24.35
N PHE A 40 19.21 -5.23 -25.53
CA PHE A 40 17.78 -5.41 -25.71
C PHE A 40 17.30 -6.73 -25.08
N LYS A 41 18.04 -7.82 -25.27
CA LYS A 41 17.73 -9.11 -24.64
C LYS A 41 17.77 -8.99 -23.10
N CYS A 42 18.88 -8.49 -22.56
CA CYS A 42 19.11 -8.42 -21.11
C CYS A 42 18.18 -7.43 -20.38
N ASN A 43 17.77 -6.34 -21.05
CA ASN A 43 17.06 -5.23 -20.39
C ASN A 43 15.59 -5.11 -20.78
N ILE A 44 15.17 -5.65 -21.92
CA ILE A 44 13.77 -5.57 -22.39
C ILE A 44 13.13 -6.95 -22.33
N VAL A 45 13.74 -7.96 -22.96
CA VAL A 45 13.17 -9.32 -23.06
C VAL A 45 13.20 -10.02 -21.70
N ASP A 46 14.37 -10.15 -21.09
CA ASP A 46 14.54 -10.89 -19.83
C ASP A 46 13.83 -10.21 -18.65
N LYS A 47 13.68 -8.88 -18.70
CA LYS A 47 12.95 -8.09 -17.70
C LYS A 47 11.44 -8.01 -17.98
N GLY A 48 10.95 -8.57 -19.09
CA GLY A 48 9.54 -8.57 -19.47
C GLY A 48 8.94 -7.18 -19.67
N LEU A 49 9.74 -6.18 -20.09
CA LEU A 49 9.26 -4.81 -20.25
C LEU A 49 8.55 -4.65 -21.61
N LYS A 50 7.24 -4.37 -21.58
CA LYS A 50 6.40 -4.27 -22.79
C LYS A 50 6.17 -2.83 -23.29
N ASP A 51 6.23 -1.85 -22.40
CA ASP A 51 5.93 -0.43 -22.67
C ASP A 51 7.17 0.46 -22.50
N VAL A 52 8.18 0.23 -23.36
CA VAL A 52 9.45 0.98 -23.35
C VAL A 52 9.60 1.77 -24.65
N VAL A 53 10.02 3.02 -24.58
CA VAL A 53 10.50 3.77 -25.76
C VAL A 53 12.02 3.82 -25.72
N ILE A 54 12.70 3.47 -26.80
CA ILE A 54 14.17 3.44 -26.85
C ILE A 54 14.68 4.59 -27.72
N LEU A 55 15.44 5.49 -27.11
CA LEU A 55 16.18 6.57 -27.74
C LEU A 55 17.57 6.06 -28.05
N LEU A 56 17.84 5.81 -29.33
CA LEU A 56 19.07 5.19 -29.81
C LEU A 56 20.02 6.24 -30.36
N GLN A 57 21.28 6.18 -29.94
CA GLN A 57 22.39 6.97 -30.46
C GLN A 57 23.42 6.08 -31.15
N GLU A 58 24.10 6.64 -32.16
CA GLU A 58 24.97 5.90 -33.09
C GLU A 58 24.27 4.66 -33.66
N CYS A 59 23.13 4.89 -34.33
CA CYS A 59 22.28 3.84 -34.87
C CYS A 59 23.06 2.85 -35.77
N PRO A 60 22.93 1.52 -35.58
CA PRO A 60 23.57 0.52 -36.43
C PRO A 60 23.10 0.59 -37.89
N ARG A 61 24.01 0.30 -38.82
CA ARG A 61 23.72 0.29 -40.27
C ARG A 61 22.56 -0.62 -40.66
N HIS A 62 22.38 -1.75 -39.98
CA HIS A 62 21.29 -2.69 -40.30
C HIS A 62 19.90 -2.12 -39.97
N LEU A 63 19.80 -1.19 -39.02
CA LEU A 63 18.56 -0.51 -38.66
C LEU A 63 18.25 0.72 -39.54
N THR A 64 19.17 1.12 -40.43
CA THR A 64 18.96 2.27 -41.33
C THR A 64 18.05 1.95 -42.51
N ILE A 65 17.79 0.66 -42.77
CA ILE A 65 16.93 0.14 -43.85
C ILE A 65 15.68 -0.59 -43.36
N GLN A 66 15.57 -0.93 -42.06
CA GLN A 66 14.45 -1.69 -41.50
C GLN A 66 13.45 -0.80 -40.77
N ASP A 67 12.20 -0.76 -41.23
CA ASP A 67 11.16 0.11 -40.63
C ASP A 67 10.65 -0.41 -39.29
N THR A 68 10.99 -1.66 -38.96
CA THR A 68 10.62 -2.28 -37.69
C THR A 68 11.71 -3.20 -37.16
N TYR A 69 11.77 -3.33 -35.83
CA TYR A 69 12.74 -4.18 -35.13
C TYR A 69 12.09 -4.77 -33.87
N ASN A 70 12.05 -6.10 -33.74
CA ASN A 70 11.55 -6.81 -32.54
C ASN A 70 10.21 -6.29 -31.96
N GLY A 71 9.25 -5.95 -32.82
CA GLY A 71 7.93 -5.44 -32.41
C GLY A 71 7.85 -3.92 -32.21
N PHE A 72 8.90 -3.19 -32.56
CA PHE A 72 8.98 -1.72 -32.53
C PHE A 72 8.98 -1.15 -33.95
N THR A 73 8.41 0.04 -34.10
CA THR A 73 8.57 0.91 -35.27
C THR A 73 9.82 1.75 -35.10
N VAL A 74 10.67 1.81 -36.14
CA VAL A 74 11.93 2.55 -36.13
C VAL A 74 11.72 3.93 -36.75
N ILE A 75 11.93 4.99 -35.97
CA ILE A 75 11.91 6.39 -36.44
C ILE A 75 13.34 6.90 -36.51
N ARG A 76 13.78 7.39 -37.67
CA ARG A 76 15.17 7.80 -37.93
C ARG A 76 15.26 9.32 -38.11
N SER A 77 16.45 9.89 -37.92
CA SER A 77 16.78 11.26 -38.32
C SER A 77 16.79 11.44 -39.85
N ALA A 78 17.02 12.65 -40.38
CA ALA A 78 17.12 12.87 -41.84
C ALA A 78 18.52 12.53 -42.39
N LYS A 79 18.60 12.23 -43.70
CA LYS A 79 19.88 11.99 -44.40
C LYS A 79 20.68 13.29 -44.56
N ASN A 80 22.00 13.22 -44.38
CA ASN A 80 22.91 14.34 -44.58
C ASN A 80 23.27 14.55 -46.06
N PRO A 81 22.96 15.71 -46.67
CA PRO A 81 23.30 15.98 -48.07
C PRO A 81 24.77 16.40 -48.31
N ARG A 82 25.56 16.71 -47.26
CA ARG A 82 26.86 17.41 -47.36
C ARG A 82 28.09 16.61 -46.92
N ALA A 83 28.00 15.28 -46.80
CA ALA A 83 29.15 14.45 -46.41
C ALA A 83 30.23 14.40 -47.52
N PRO A 84 31.52 14.74 -47.25
CA PRO A 84 32.56 14.87 -48.29
C PRO A 84 33.07 13.55 -48.89
N ASN A 85 32.61 12.39 -48.43
CA ASN A 85 33.17 11.09 -48.79
C ASN A 85 32.12 10.14 -49.40
N PRO A 86 32.38 9.51 -50.57
CA PRO A 86 31.43 8.62 -51.25
C PRO A 86 31.02 7.38 -50.44
N GLY A 87 31.82 6.93 -49.47
CA GLY A 87 31.52 5.79 -48.59
C GLY A 87 30.74 6.14 -47.30
N ALA A 88 30.46 7.42 -47.05
CA ALA A 88 29.74 7.90 -45.85
C ALA A 88 28.23 8.14 -46.09
N ARG A 89 27.72 7.79 -47.29
CA ARG A 89 26.46 8.29 -47.84
C ARG A 89 25.14 7.81 -47.21
N GLU A 90 25.12 7.04 -46.10
CA GLU A 90 23.86 6.43 -45.61
C GLU A 90 23.69 6.30 -44.08
N LEU A 91 24.19 7.23 -43.26
CA LEU A 91 24.30 6.95 -41.82
C LEU A 91 23.53 7.93 -40.92
N PHE A 92 22.34 7.51 -40.50
CA PHE A 92 21.56 8.15 -39.43
C PHE A 92 22.26 7.96 -38.08
N ARG A 93 22.46 9.04 -37.30
CA ARG A 93 23.16 8.96 -35.99
C ARG A 93 22.21 8.87 -34.81
N ALA A 94 20.95 9.27 -34.96
CA ALA A 94 19.91 9.09 -33.95
C ALA A 94 18.69 8.35 -34.50
N ALA A 95 18.10 7.50 -33.66
CA ALA A 95 16.83 6.83 -33.96
C ALA A 95 15.98 6.68 -32.69
N ILE A 96 14.69 6.40 -32.86
CA ILE A 96 13.74 6.11 -31.79
C ILE A 96 12.99 4.83 -32.14
N LEU A 97 13.02 3.84 -31.26
CA LEU A 97 12.19 2.64 -31.36
C LEU A 97 10.92 2.84 -30.52
N ILE A 98 9.78 2.84 -31.18
CA ILE A 98 8.45 3.01 -30.57
C ILE A 98 7.70 1.67 -30.61
N PRO A 99 7.14 1.17 -29.50
CA PRO A 99 6.31 -0.04 -29.52
C PRO A 99 5.17 0.08 -30.53
N ARG A 100 4.91 -0.97 -31.32
CA ARG A 100 3.90 -0.93 -32.39
C ARG A 100 2.47 -0.62 -31.92
N HIS A 101 2.16 -0.84 -30.64
CA HIS A 101 0.85 -0.51 -30.06
C HIS A 101 0.68 0.99 -29.76
N CYS A 102 1.75 1.80 -29.80
CA CYS A 102 1.68 3.25 -29.62
C CYS A 102 1.18 3.93 -30.90
N ARG A 103 0.21 4.85 -30.75
CA ARG A 103 -0.24 5.71 -31.84
C ARG A 103 0.76 6.82 -32.09
N ILE A 104 1.47 6.76 -33.22
CA ILE A 104 2.34 7.83 -33.71
C ILE A 104 1.46 8.92 -34.32
N THR A 105 1.54 10.14 -33.81
CA THR A 105 0.72 11.27 -34.26
C THR A 105 1.46 12.20 -35.20
N GLN A 106 2.79 12.30 -35.07
CA GLN A 106 3.62 13.13 -35.93
C GLN A 106 5.07 12.63 -35.89
N VAL A 107 5.73 12.60 -37.05
CA VAL A 107 7.18 12.42 -37.17
C VAL A 107 7.75 13.73 -37.72
N GLN A 108 8.80 14.26 -37.10
CA GLN A 108 9.47 15.46 -37.59
C GLN A 108 10.84 15.06 -38.16
N GLN A 109 11.07 15.40 -39.42
CA GLN A 109 12.40 15.24 -40.01
C GLN A 109 13.31 16.33 -39.43
N GLN A 110 14.39 15.90 -38.80
CA GLN A 110 15.41 16.74 -38.18
C GLN A 110 16.79 16.32 -38.70
N PRO A 111 17.86 17.12 -38.52
CA PRO A 111 19.21 16.80 -38.98
C PRO A 111 19.69 15.41 -38.50
N GLU A 112 20.75 14.86 -39.12
CA GLU A 112 21.24 13.48 -38.93
C GLU A 112 21.44 13.01 -37.48
N ASP A 113 21.57 13.97 -36.56
CA ASP A 113 21.86 13.82 -35.14
C ASP A 113 20.64 13.81 -34.21
N ILE A 114 19.47 14.14 -34.74
CA ILE A 114 18.25 14.31 -33.94
C ILE A 114 17.12 13.53 -34.59
N ALA A 115 16.53 12.60 -33.84
CA ALA A 115 15.30 11.92 -34.24
C ALA A 115 14.15 12.40 -33.34
N VAL A 116 12.98 12.66 -33.93
CA VAL A 116 11.82 13.22 -33.22
C VAL A 116 10.54 12.51 -33.60
N VAL A 117 9.80 12.06 -32.59
CA VAL A 117 8.47 11.47 -32.77
C VAL A 117 7.51 11.93 -31.69
N HIS A 118 6.29 12.23 -32.10
CA HIS A 118 5.15 12.36 -31.19
C HIS A 118 4.40 11.04 -31.18
N ALA A 119 4.33 10.42 -30.01
CA ALA A 119 3.61 9.18 -29.82
C ALA A 119 2.66 9.29 -28.64
N SER A 120 1.64 8.44 -28.64
CA SER A 120 0.66 8.36 -27.57
C SER A 120 0.11 6.95 -27.41
N THR A 121 -0.35 6.68 -26.20
CA THR A 121 -1.25 5.56 -25.87
C THR A 121 -2.53 6.16 -25.29
N ASP A 122 -3.46 5.33 -24.84
CA ASP A 122 -4.63 5.80 -24.09
C ASP A 122 -4.24 6.51 -22.78
N ASN A 123 -3.03 6.25 -22.28
CA ASN A 123 -2.58 6.68 -20.95
C ASN A 123 -1.57 7.83 -20.96
N TRP A 124 -0.91 8.10 -22.08
CA TRP A 124 0.07 9.19 -22.18
C TRP A 124 0.20 9.71 -23.62
N ARG A 125 0.60 10.97 -23.75
CA ARG A 125 1.04 11.58 -25.00
C ARG A 125 2.36 12.31 -24.73
N ALA A 126 3.37 12.03 -25.53
CA ALA A 126 4.70 12.61 -25.36
C ALA A 126 5.41 12.80 -26.71
N LYS A 127 6.21 13.86 -26.76
CA LYS A 127 7.22 14.07 -27.79
C LYS A 127 8.53 13.47 -27.29
N PHE A 128 9.13 12.60 -28.09
CA PHE A 128 10.41 11.97 -27.80
C PHE A 128 11.47 12.52 -28.75
N VAL A 129 12.64 12.81 -28.19
CA VAL A 129 13.80 13.29 -28.92
C VAL A 129 14.99 12.42 -28.55
N SER A 130 15.58 11.76 -29.54
CA SER A 130 16.88 11.10 -29.42
C SER A 130 17.95 12.02 -30.02
N LEU A 131 19.02 12.27 -29.29
CA LEU A 131 20.08 13.20 -29.65
C LEU A 131 21.45 12.52 -29.65
N TYR A 132 22.25 12.77 -30.68
CA TYR A 132 23.69 12.54 -30.68
C TYR A 132 24.42 13.86 -30.92
N ALA A 133 25.10 14.40 -29.91
CA ALA A 133 25.84 15.65 -30.05
C ALA A 133 27.30 15.36 -30.40
N ASP A 134 27.68 15.52 -31.67
CA ASP A 134 29.06 15.32 -32.12
C ASP A 134 30.02 16.29 -31.40
N LYS A 135 31.08 15.75 -30.83
CA LYS A 135 32.14 16.51 -30.15
C LYS A 135 32.86 17.50 -31.08
N LEU A 136 32.87 17.24 -32.39
CA LEU A 136 33.51 18.09 -33.41
C LEU A 136 32.61 19.26 -33.86
N ILE A 137 31.30 19.18 -33.60
CA ILE A 137 30.33 20.22 -33.97
C ILE A 137 30.13 21.16 -32.78
N PRO A 138 30.16 22.50 -32.95
CA PRO A 138 29.88 23.44 -31.88
C PRO A 138 28.49 23.20 -31.25
N MET A 139 28.41 23.19 -29.91
CA MET A 139 27.15 22.89 -29.19
C MET A 139 26.00 23.84 -29.58
N ALA A 140 26.30 25.09 -29.95
CA ALA A 140 25.32 26.04 -30.44
C ALA A 140 24.57 25.55 -31.71
N GLU A 141 25.20 24.75 -32.57
CA GLU A 141 24.55 24.17 -33.74
C GLU A 141 23.61 23.02 -33.36
N THR A 142 24.03 22.17 -32.44
CA THR A 142 23.17 21.14 -31.83
C THR A 142 21.96 21.77 -31.16
N ILE A 143 22.14 22.86 -30.41
CA ILE A 143 21.05 23.61 -29.75
C ILE A 143 20.08 24.18 -30.80
N ARG A 144 20.55 24.77 -31.90
CA ARG A 144 19.67 25.22 -32.99
C ARG A 144 18.81 24.08 -33.55
N GLY A 145 19.40 22.90 -33.74
CA GLY A 145 18.68 21.70 -34.15
C GLY A 145 17.64 21.26 -33.11
N LEU A 146 17.96 21.34 -31.83
CA LEU A 146 17.02 21.06 -30.74
C LEU A 146 15.88 22.08 -30.67
N ASP A 147 16.16 23.38 -30.81
CA ASP A 147 15.16 24.44 -30.86
C ASP A 147 14.17 24.21 -32.02
N GLN A 148 14.68 23.84 -33.20
CA GLN A 148 13.83 23.44 -34.33
C GLN A 148 13.03 22.17 -34.03
N ALA A 149 13.66 21.17 -33.39
CA ALA A 149 13.02 19.93 -32.99
C ALA A 149 11.90 20.14 -31.97
N ILE A 150 11.94 21.19 -31.14
CA ILE A 150 10.92 21.46 -30.12
C ILE A 150 10.06 22.70 -30.42
N ALA A 151 10.30 23.39 -31.53
CA ALA A 151 9.57 24.57 -31.95
C ALA A 151 8.05 24.33 -31.97
N GLY A 152 7.29 25.30 -31.45
CA GLY A 152 5.83 25.24 -31.33
C GLY A 152 5.31 24.38 -30.17
N ASP A 153 6.17 23.65 -29.46
CA ASP A 153 5.79 22.76 -28.36
C ASP A 153 6.19 23.37 -26.99
N LEU A 154 5.53 24.45 -26.61
CA LEU A 154 5.83 25.21 -25.39
C LEU A 154 5.23 24.60 -24.10
N GLU A 155 4.25 23.70 -24.23
CA GLU A 155 3.49 23.19 -23.08
C GLU A 155 3.31 21.66 -23.04
N GLY A 156 3.72 20.91 -24.07
CA GLY A 156 3.57 19.45 -24.14
C GLY A 156 4.58 18.66 -23.33
N THR A 157 4.25 17.39 -23.04
CA THR A 157 5.16 16.41 -22.46
C THR A 157 6.29 16.12 -23.43
N LEU A 158 7.53 16.33 -22.99
CA LEU A 158 8.73 16.18 -23.81
C LEU A 158 9.75 15.32 -23.05
N ILE A 159 10.35 14.35 -23.73
CA ILE A 159 11.45 13.53 -23.22
C ILE A 159 12.60 13.63 -24.23
N LEU A 160 13.75 14.06 -23.74
CA LEU A 160 14.98 14.20 -24.49
C LEU A 160 16.02 13.26 -23.88
N GLY A 161 16.63 12.39 -24.69
CA GLY A 161 17.72 11.53 -24.25
C GLY A 161 18.80 11.46 -25.31
N GLY A 162 20.05 11.37 -24.89
CA GLY A 162 21.15 11.35 -25.84
C GLY A 162 22.54 11.27 -25.24
N ASP A 163 23.48 10.93 -26.11
CA ASP A 163 24.90 11.16 -25.90
C ASP A 163 25.19 12.62 -26.24
N THR A 164 25.50 13.41 -25.21
CA THR A 164 25.68 14.85 -25.32
C THR A 164 27.14 15.25 -25.54
N ASN A 165 28.09 14.32 -25.37
CA ASN A 165 29.51 14.61 -25.30
C ASN A 165 29.85 15.81 -24.38
N ALA A 166 29.03 16.04 -23.34
CA ALA A 166 29.07 17.22 -22.49
C ALA A 166 28.92 16.84 -21.01
N SER A 167 29.62 17.58 -20.14
CA SER A 167 29.60 17.37 -18.69
C SER A 167 28.95 18.56 -18.01
N SER A 168 28.08 18.31 -17.03
CA SER A 168 27.28 19.33 -16.34
C SER A 168 27.17 19.04 -14.86
N GLY A 169 26.95 20.08 -14.05
CA GLY A 169 26.62 19.89 -12.63
C GLY A 169 25.30 19.14 -12.39
N LEU A 170 24.40 19.10 -13.38
CA LEU A 170 23.10 18.45 -13.30
C LEU A 170 23.18 16.92 -13.43
N TRP A 171 24.04 16.39 -14.31
CA TRP A 171 24.22 14.94 -14.53
C TRP A 171 25.62 14.41 -14.20
N SER A 172 26.58 15.27 -13.80
CA SER A 172 27.99 14.93 -13.49
C SER A 172 28.60 15.75 -12.31
N PRO A 173 28.01 15.75 -11.09
CA PRO A 173 28.48 16.63 -10.01
C PRO A 173 29.80 16.19 -9.31
N ASP A 174 30.26 14.95 -9.49
CA ASP A 174 31.44 14.40 -8.78
C ASP A 174 32.80 14.67 -9.48
N THR A 175 32.83 15.38 -10.62
CA THR A 175 34.03 15.58 -11.47
C THR A 175 34.56 17.02 -11.56
N PHE A 176 34.16 17.93 -10.66
CA PHE A 176 34.65 19.31 -10.69
C PHE A 176 36.13 19.39 -10.25
N THR A 177 37.06 19.30 -11.21
CA THR A 177 38.50 19.55 -10.99
C THR A 177 39.00 20.86 -11.60
N GLY A 178 38.10 21.71 -12.11
CA GLY A 178 38.42 23.10 -12.47
C GLY A 178 39.24 23.31 -13.76
N SER A 179 39.54 22.28 -14.55
CA SER A 179 40.13 22.43 -15.89
C SER A 179 39.12 22.04 -16.99
N ASP A 180 38.80 22.96 -17.89
CA ASP A 180 37.95 22.71 -19.09
C ASP A 180 38.82 22.36 -20.31
N ALA A 181 39.90 21.60 -20.10
CA ALA A 181 40.89 21.31 -21.15
C ALA A 181 40.28 20.61 -22.39
N ASP A 182 39.17 19.90 -22.22
CA ASP A 182 38.45 19.18 -23.30
C ASP A 182 37.19 19.92 -23.80
N GLY A 183 36.89 21.13 -23.30
CA GLY A 183 35.69 21.92 -23.69
C GLY A 183 34.34 21.32 -23.28
N LYS A 184 34.32 20.18 -22.57
CA LYS A 184 33.11 19.43 -22.19
C LYS A 184 32.22 20.20 -21.21
N TRP A 185 32.79 21.05 -20.36
CA TRP A 185 32.02 21.82 -19.38
C TRP A 185 31.30 23.00 -20.02
N ARG A 186 31.97 23.72 -20.93
CA ARG A 186 31.33 24.80 -21.68
C ARG A 186 30.16 24.29 -22.51
N ARG A 187 30.35 23.16 -23.21
CA ARG A 187 29.26 22.46 -23.92
C ARG A 187 28.11 22.07 -22.98
N GLY A 188 28.43 21.63 -21.76
CA GLY A 188 27.45 21.27 -20.74
C GLY A 188 26.67 22.47 -20.22
N GLN A 189 27.32 23.62 -20.01
CA GLN A 189 26.67 24.87 -19.60
C GLN A 189 25.69 25.39 -20.67
N ASP A 190 26.09 25.33 -21.94
CA ASP A 190 25.22 25.72 -23.06
C ASP A 190 23.96 24.84 -23.09
N LEU A 191 24.13 23.53 -22.88
CA LEU A 191 23.01 22.60 -22.81
C LEU A 191 22.17 22.77 -21.53
N GLU A 192 22.77 23.05 -20.37
CA GLU A 192 22.06 23.39 -19.14
C GLU A 192 21.14 24.61 -19.33
N PHE A 193 21.64 25.64 -20.02
CA PHE A 193 20.87 26.82 -20.35
C PHE A 193 19.66 26.47 -21.22
N PHE A 194 19.86 25.70 -22.29
CA PHE A 194 18.78 25.20 -23.15
C PHE A 194 17.73 24.40 -22.35
N LEU A 195 18.15 23.48 -21.47
CA LEU A 195 17.22 22.70 -20.63
C LEU A 195 16.41 23.62 -19.71
N SER A 196 17.08 24.60 -19.10
CA SER A 196 16.46 25.59 -18.20
C SER A 196 15.42 26.44 -18.92
N GLU A 197 15.76 27.00 -20.09
CA GLU A 197 14.85 27.80 -20.91
C GLU A 197 13.61 27.00 -21.33
N ASN A 198 13.80 25.71 -21.63
CA ASN A 198 12.71 24.83 -22.10
C ASN A 198 12.00 24.06 -20.98
N SER A 199 12.30 24.35 -19.71
CA SER A 199 11.72 23.68 -18.52
C SER A 199 11.90 22.16 -18.51
N LEU A 200 13.02 21.66 -19.04
CA LEU A 200 13.43 20.27 -19.00
C LEU A 200 14.24 19.99 -17.73
N LEU A 201 13.91 18.92 -17.03
CA LEU A 201 14.63 18.47 -15.84
C LEU A 201 15.45 17.24 -16.18
N SER A 202 16.77 17.28 -15.93
CA SER A 202 17.61 16.09 -15.99
C SER A 202 17.13 15.06 -14.95
N VAL A 203 17.06 13.80 -15.36
CA VAL A 203 16.60 12.67 -14.53
C VAL A 203 17.70 11.63 -14.29
N ASN A 204 18.95 11.95 -14.60
CA ASN A 204 20.08 11.06 -14.36
C ASN A 204 20.24 10.72 -12.87
N ASP A 205 20.56 9.46 -12.54
CA ASP A 205 20.99 9.10 -11.18
C ASP A 205 22.50 9.31 -11.03
N VAL A 206 22.84 10.45 -10.42
CA VAL A 206 24.21 10.83 -10.07
C VAL A 206 24.93 9.77 -9.21
N GLY A 207 24.21 8.94 -8.46
CA GLY A 207 24.78 7.89 -7.63
C GLY A 207 25.21 6.62 -8.40
N ALA A 208 24.80 6.48 -9.66
CA ALA A 208 24.98 5.25 -10.44
C ALA A 208 26.37 5.10 -11.10
N GLY A 209 27.21 6.13 -11.05
CA GLY A 209 28.53 6.14 -11.67
C GLY A 209 28.52 6.62 -13.14
N PRO A 210 29.70 6.67 -13.79
CA PRO A 210 29.88 7.26 -15.13
C PRO A 210 29.09 6.50 -16.19
N SER A 211 28.59 7.23 -17.19
CA SER A 211 27.84 6.67 -18.32
C SER A 211 28.75 6.15 -19.43
N PHE A 212 29.95 6.73 -19.57
CA PHE A 212 30.99 6.28 -20.49
C PHE A 212 32.16 5.63 -19.73
N ILE A 213 32.48 4.39 -20.09
CA ILE A 213 33.58 3.59 -19.57
C ILE A 213 34.48 3.20 -20.74
N PRO A 214 35.63 3.87 -20.92
CA PRO A 214 36.53 3.55 -22.01
C PRO A 214 37.13 2.15 -21.83
N TYR A 215 37.24 1.40 -22.94
CA TYR A 215 38.01 0.14 -22.98
C TYR A 215 39.50 0.35 -22.70
N ASP A 216 40.01 1.52 -23.12
CA ASP A 216 41.37 1.94 -22.87
C ASP A 216 41.51 2.47 -21.43
N ALA A 217 42.25 1.71 -20.61
CA ALA A 217 42.50 2.01 -19.21
C ALA A 217 43.40 3.24 -18.98
N THR A 218 43.84 3.94 -20.03
CA THR A 218 44.49 5.26 -19.95
C THR A 218 43.48 6.42 -19.93
N ARG A 219 42.24 6.20 -20.41
CA ARG A 219 41.17 7.19 -20.43
C ARG A 219 40.33 7.13 -19.16
N THR A 220 39.85 8.28 -18.71
CA THR A 220 39.00 8.37 -17.52
C THR A 220 37.52 8.16 -17.87
N PRO A 221 36.77 7.37 -17.08
CA PRO A 221 35.32 7.29 -17.22
C PRO A 221 34.65 8.66 -17.07
N SER A 222 33.60 8.92 -17.84
CA SER A 222 32.94 10.24 -17.89
C SER A 222 31.41 10.14 -17.94
N TYR A 223 30.71 11.23 -17.65
CA TYR A 223 29.26 11.32 -17.60
C TYR A 223 28.78 12.20 -18.76
N ILE A 224 28.65 11.60 -19.94
CA ILE A 224 28.36 12.30 -21.19
C ILE A 224 26.97 11.99 -21.75
N ASP A 225 26.25 11.05 -21.16
CA ASP A 225 24.89 10.67 -21.55
C ASP A 225 23.86 11.29 -20.60
N MET A 226 22.75 11.77 -21.16
CA MET A 226 21.73 12.50 -20.40
C MET A 226 20.32 12.06 -20.81
N VAL A 227 19.42 11.97 -19.83
CA VAL A 227 17.98 11.98 -20.06
C VAL A 227 17.37 13.16 -19.31
N ALA A 228 16.52 13.93 -20.00
CA ALA A 228 15.78 15.04 -19.45
C ALA A 228 14.30 14.96 -19.85
N SER A 229 13.42 15.46 -18.98
CA SER A 229 11.98 15.39 -19.21
C SER A 229 11.24 16.63 -18.74
N ARG A 230 10.11 16.91 -19.38
CA ARG A 230 9.13 17.94 -19.04
C ARG A 230 7.73 17.33 -19.07
N GLY A 231 6.93 17.63 -18.05
CA GLY A 231 5.51 17.23 -18.02
C GLY A 231 5.23 15.83 -17.44
N LEU A 232 6.24 15.05 -17.06
CA LEU A 232 6.09 13.76 -16.40
C LEU A 232 6.79 13.71 -15.04
N HIS A 233 6.24 12.93 -14.12
CA HIS A 233 6.85 12.68 -12.82
C HIS A 233 7.86 11.54 -12.94
N TRP A 234 9.15 11.87 -12.85
CA TRP A 234 10.24 10.91 -12.73
C TRP A 234 10.07 10.03 -11.48
N VAL A 235 10.12 8.70 -11.66
CA VAL A 235 9.99 7.72 -10.57
C VAL A 235 11.36 7.21 -10.14
N LYS A 236 12.13 6.71 -11.11
CA LYS A 236 13.47 6.16 -10.91
C LYS A 236 14.26 6.21 -12.20
N THR A 237 15.58 6.17 -12.05
CA THR A 237 16.52 5.96 -13.15
C THR A 237 17.46 4.83 -12.76
N GLU A 238 17.72 3.93 -13.69
CA GLU A 238 18.64 2.82 -13.54
C GLU A 238 19.69 2.90 -14.64
N MET A 239 20.94 2.62 -14.28
CA MET A 239 22.02 2.52 -15.25
C MET A 239 22.19 1.04 -15.63
N THR A 240 22.16 0.75 -16.91
CA THR A 240 22.26 -0.60 -17.46
C THR A 240 23.61 -0.76 -18.13
N ASP A 241 24.39 -1.73 -17.67
CA ASP A 241 25.64 -2.09 -18.35
C ASP A 241 25.32 -2.61 -19.76
N THR A 242 26.22 -2.32 -20.70
CA THR A 242 26.20 -2.88 -22.06
C THR A 242 27.56 -3.55 -22.28
N ILE A 243 27.67 -4.39 -23.31
CA ILE A 243 28.98 -4.85 -23.80
C ILE A 243 29.78 -3.75 -24.51
N GLY A 244 29.18 -2.57 -24.69
CA GLY A 244 29.75 -1.32 -25.21
C GLY A 244 30.56 -0.52 -24.16
N ASP A 245 31.16 0.59 -24.60
CA ASP A 245 31.79 1.59 -23.73
C ASP A 245 30.80 2.59 -23.13
N HIS A 246 29.54 2.61 -23.60
CA HIS A 246 28.46 3.38 -22.99
C HIS A 246 27.52 2.48 -22.19
N ARG A 247 27.03 3.00 -21.07
CA ARG A 247 25.94 2.41 -20.30
C ARG A 247 24.61 3.01 -20.73
N GLY A 248 23.59 2.18 -20.84
CA GLY A 248 22.23 2.65 -21.10
C GLY A 248 21.60 3.31 -19.87
N ILE A 249 20.79 4.35 -20.08
CA ILE A 249 20.03 5.04 -19.04
C ILE A 249 18.57 4.64 -19.17
N LEU A 250 18.03 3.90 -18.19
CA LEU A 250 16.63 3.50 -18.14
C LEU A 250 15.87 4.40 -17.16
N ALA A 251 15.07 5.32 -17.66
CA ALA A 251 14.26 6.24 -16.87
C ALA A 251 12.78 5.82 -16.87
N THR A 252 12.21 5.63 -15.69
CA THR A 252 10.78 5.31 -15.53
C THR A 252 10.01 6.56 -15.08
N PHE A 253 8.94 6.85 -15.81
CA PHE A 253 8.04 7.97 -15.55
C PHE A 253 6.66 7.45 -15.17
N ARG A 254 6.02 8.11 -14.21
CA ARG A 254 4.62 7.84 -13.89
C ARG A 254 3.75 8.54 -14.93
N THR A 255 2.92 7.80 -15.65
CA THR A 255 1.95 8.38 -16.59
C THR A 255 0.63 8.53 -15.86
N MET A 256 0.21 9.78 -15.68
CA MET A 256 -1.09 10.12 -15.11
C MET A 256 -1.68 11.24 -15.96
N GLY A 257 -2.99 11.17 -16.22
CA GLY A 257 -3.72 12.19 -16.97
C GLY A 257 -3.35 13.59 -16.49
N GLN A 258 -2.88 14.43 -17.41
CA GLN A 258 -2.52 15.85 -17.23
C GLN A 258 -2.09 16.23 -15.80
N GLN A 259 -0.79 16.11 -15.49
CA GLN A 259 -0.24 16.82 -14.33
C GLN A 259 -0.49 18.32 -14.47
N ARG A 260 -1.23 18.86 -13.50
CA ARG A 260 -1.55 20.28 -13.39
C ARG A 260 -0.26 21.03 -13.06
N LYS A 261 0.18 21.94 -13.96
CA LYS A 261 1.27 22.89 -13.66
C LYS A 261 1.03 23.50 -12.28
N ALA A 262 2.03 23.46 -11.40
CA ALA A 262 1.97 24.17 -10.13
C ALA A 262 1.73 25.65 -10.45
N LYS A 263 0.50 26.14 -10.24
CA LYS A 263 0.16 27.55 -10.47
C LYS A 263 1.16 28.40 -9.69
N SER A 264 1.90 29.26 -10.37
CA SER A 264 2.71 30.28 -9.70
C SER A 264 1.79 31.12 -8.83
N ARG A 265 1.87 30.93 -7.51
CA ARG A 265 1.08 31.69 -6.53
C ARG A 265 1.86 32.95 -6.17
N ARG A 266 1.16 34.07 -6.12
CA ARG A 266 1.68 35.31 -5.51
C ARG A 266 1.83 35.07 -4.02
N ASP A 267 2.86 35.66 -3.41
CA ASP A 267 3.07 35.58 -1.96
C ASP A 267 2.55 36.86 -1.31
N PRO A 268 1.38 36.83 -0.63
CA PRO A 268 0.82 37.98 0.09
C PRO A 268 1.79 38.67 1.05
N ARG A 269 2.80 37.95 1.55
CA ARG A 269 3.79 38.47 2.50
C ARG A 269 4.82 39.39 1.84
N LYS A 270 4.92 39.36 0.50
CA LYS A 270 5.84 40.17 -0.30
C LYS A 270 5.13 41.32 -1.02
N THR A 271 3.90 41.65 -0.63
CA THR A 271 3.14 42.75 -1.21
C THR A 271 3.85 44.08 -0.94
N ASN A 272 4.10 44.85 -2.00
CA ASN A 272 4.48 46.25 -1.87
C ASN A 272 3.23 47.09 -1.57
N TRP A 273 3.11 47.52 -0.31
CA TRP A 273 1.91 48.22 0.17
C TRP A 273 1.73 49.62 -0.44
N GLU A 274 2.81 50.35 -0.74
CA GLU A 274 2.70 51.66 -1.39
C GLU A 274 2.10 51.57 -2.80
N VAL A 275 2.54 50.58 -3.57
CA VAL A 275 2.00 50.30 -4.91
C VAL A 275 0.56 49.81 -4.82
N PHE A 276 0.26 48.98 -3.82
CA PHE A 276 -1.11 48.52 -3.57
C PHE A 276 -2.05 49.69 -3.24
N ASP A 277 -1.64 50.59 -2.34
CA ASP A 277 -2.42 51.75 -1.90
C ASP A 277 -2.68 52.70 -3.08
N LYS A 278 -1.64 53.04 -3.86
CA LYS A 278 -1.79 53.84 -5.09
C LYS A 278 -2.79 53.26 -6.09
N SER A 279 -2.89 51.93 -6.19
CA SER A 279 -3.86 51.27 -7.08
C SER A 279 -5.27 51.26 -6.48
N ILE A 280 -5.41 51.08 -5.17
CA ILE A 280 -6.71 51.05 -4.49
C ILE A 280 -7.33 52.45 -4.37
N GLY A 281 -6.51 53.49 -4.17
CA GLY A 281 -6.97 54.89 -4.16
C GLY A 281 -7.64 55.33 -5.47
N LYS A 282 -7.32 54.67 -6.59
CA LYS A 282 -7.92 54.96 -7.91
C LYS A 282 -9.28 54.30 -8.15
N VAL A 283 -9.82 53.56 -7.19
CA VAL A 283 -11.12 52.88 -7.36
C VAL A 283 -12.24 53.91 -7.49
N PRO A 284 -13.08 53.85 -8.54
CA PRO A 284 -14.18 54.79 -8.69
C PRO A 284 -15.25 54.54 -7.63
N ILE A 285 -15.84 55.62 -7.10
CA ILE A 285 -17.03 55.53 -6.25
C ILE A 285 -18.24 55.41 -7.18
N LEU A 286 -18.67 54.18 -7.45
CA LEU A 286 -19.87 53.89 -8.23
C LEU A 286 -21.11 53.93 -7.32
N THR A 287 -22.17 54.57 -7.79
CA THR A 287 -23.53 54.44 -7.24
C THR A 287 -24.47 54.02 -8.36
N PRO A 288 -24.33 52.77 -8.87
CA PRO A 288 -25.14 52.33 -9.99
C PRO A 288 -26.62 52.34 -9.59
N LYS A 289 -27.49 52.81 -10.48
CA LYS A 289 -28.95 52.67 -10.30
C LYS A 289 -29.28 51.18 -10.40
N VAL A 290 -29.57 50.56 -9.26
CA VAL A 290 -29.86 49.12 -9.19
C VAL A 290 -31.31 48.86 -9.58
N SER A 291 -31.50 48.19 -10.71
CA SER A 291 -32.81 47.82 -11.25
C SER A 291 -33.03 46.31 -11.28
N SER A 292 -31.94 45.53 -11.21
CA SER A 292 -31.95 44.07 -11.27
C SER A 292 -30.83 43.46 -10.44
N THR A 293 -30.94 42.16 -10.14
CA THR A 293 -29.87 41.37 -9.49
C THR A 293 -28.59 41.31 -10.31
N LYS A 294 -28.69 41.41 -11.65
CA LYS A 294 -27.54 41.46 -12.58
C LYS A 294 -26.69 42.73 -12.36
N ASP A 295 -27.31 43.84 -11.97
CA ASP A 295 -26.59 45.08 -11.65
C ASP A 295 -25.74 44.91 -10.38
N ILE A 296 -26.30 44.22 -9.37
CA ILE A 296 -25.61 43.89 -8.12
C ILE A 296 -24.43 42.92 -8.38
N ASP A 297 -24.64 41.90 -9.22
CA ASP A 297 -23.57 41.00 -9.65
C ASP A 297 -22.44 41.74 -10.38
N GLY A 298 -22.79 42.64 -11.29
CA GLY A 298 -21.82 43.50 -11.99
C GLY A 298 -21.02 44.35 -11.02
N TRP A 299 -21.66 44.90 -9.99
CA TRP A 299 -20.99 45.69 -8.95
C TRP A 299 -20.04 44.84 -8.09
N ALA A 300 -20.49 43.69 -7.59
CA ALA A 300 -19.66 42.77 -6.82
C ALA A 300 -18.43 42.31 -7.63
N GLY A 301 -18.62 42.01 -8.92
CA GLY A 301 -17.54 41.67 -9.84
C GLY A 301 -16.52 42.80 -10.00
N LYS A 302 -16.97 44.05 -10.16
CA LYS A 302 -16.11 45.24 -10.22
C LYS A 302 -15.30 45.42 -8.94
N LEU A 303 -15.91 45.26 -7.76
CA LEU A 303 -15.25 45.38 -6.45
C LEU A 303 -14.16 44.32 -6.24
N ILE A 304 -14.42 43.06 -6.61
CA ILE A 304 -13.40 41.99 -6.56
C ILE A 304 -12.29 42.29 -7.58
N SER A 305 -12.66 42.74 -8.78
CA SER A 305 -11.69 43.00 -9.84
C SER A 305 -10.71 44.13 -9.49
N SER A 306 -11.16 45.17 -8.78
CA SER A 306 -10.29 46.27 -8.36
C SER A 306 -9.24 45.81 -7.36
N LEU A 307 -9.64 45.00 -6.36
CA LEU A 307 -8.73 44.41 -5.40
C LEU A 307 -7.71 43.48 -6.08
N ARG A 308 -8.16 42.67 -7.04
CA ARG A 308 -7.29 41.78 -7.80
C ARG A 308 -6.31 42.53 -8.70
N LYS A 309 -6.73 43.64 -9.32
CA LYS A 309 -5.84 44.50 -10.12
C LYS A 309 -4.73 45.09 -9.24
N ALA A 310 -5.07 45.61 -8.07
CA ALA A 310 -4.08 46.11 -7.11
C ALA A 310 -3.08 45.01 -6.72
N LEU A 311 -3.56 43.82 -6.33
CA LEU A 311 -2.73 42.66 -5.99
C LEU A 311 -1.77 42.25 -7.13
N VAL A 312 -2.24 42.26 -8.37
CA VAL A 312 -1.44 41.84 -9.53
C VAL A 312 -0.23 42.74 -9.74
N VAL A 313 -0.37 44.03 -9.48
CA VAL A 313 0.69 45.04 -9.63
C VAL A 313 1.58 45.10 -8.40
N SER A 314 1.02 44.92 -7.19
CA SER A 314 1.75 45.08 -5.94
C SER A 314 2.49 43.85 -5.44
N THR A 315 2.07 42.64 -5.84
CA THR A 315 2.51 41.41 -5.16
C THR A 315 3.22 40.45 -6.12
N PRO A 316 4.53 40.19 -5.95
CA PRO A 316 5.29 39.36 -6.88
C PRO A 316 4.82 37.89 -6.84
N LYS A 317 4.97 37.19 -7.98
CA LYS A 317 4.84 35.73 -8.03
C LYS A 317 6.04 35.09 -7.31
N ASN A 318 5.81 34.00 -6.58
CA ASN A 318 6.93 33.21 -6.07
C ASN A 318 7.77 32.71 -7.25
N LYS A 319 9.08 32.97 -7.22
CA LYS A 319 10.04 32.22 -8.05
C LYS A 319 9.87 30.75 -7.67
N ALA A 320 9.70 29.86 -8.67
CA ALA A 320 9.67 28.43 -8.41
C ALA A 320 10.91 28.08 -7.58
N ALA A 321 10.72 27.44 -6.44
CA ALA A 321 11.83 27.10 -5.57
C ALA A 321 12.78 26.16 -6.34
N GLY A 322 13.88 26.71 -6.86
CA GLY A 322 15.05 25.92 -7.19
C GLY A 322 15.48 25.21 -5.92
N LYS A 323 15.27 23.89 -5.84
CA LYS A 323 15.66 23.08 -4.70
C LYS A 323 17.19 22.98 -4.68
N THR A 324 17.89 23.91 -4.04
CA THR A 324 19.22 23.59 -3.50
C THR A 324 19.03 22.59 -2.36
N ARG A 325 19.53 21.36 -2.54
CA ARG A 325 19.46 20.33 -1.49
C ARG A 325 20.38 20.74 -0.32
N PRO A 326 19.93 20.67 0.95
CA PRO A 326 20.84 20.78 2.08
C PRO A 326 21.70 19.51 2.16
N THR A 327 23.01 19.66 2.38
CA THR A 327 23.91 18.57 2.75
C THR A 327 23.44 17.94 4.07
N ALA A 328 23.45 16.61 4.14
CA ALA A 328 22.90 15.89 5.30
C ALA A 328 23.72 16.19 6.57
N SER A 329 23.05 16.62 7.64
CA SER A 329 23.66 17.10 8.90
C SER A 329 24.50 16.08 9.66
N TRP A 330 24.40 14.79 9.32
CA TRP A 330 25.17 13.69 9.93
C TRP A 330 26.48 13.39 9.21
N TRP A 331 26.83 14.13 8.15
CA TRP A 331 28.08 13.97 7.42
C TRP A 331 29.25 14.60 8.19
N THR A 332 30.35 13.88 8.39
CA THR A 332 31.49 14.32 9.22
C THR A 332 32.81 14.29 8.45
N ARG A 333 33.82 15.04 8.92
CA ARG A 333 35.19 15.01 8.36
C ARG A 333 35.83 13.61 8.44
N GLU A 334 35.50 12.84 9.47
CA GLU A 334 35.95 11.44 9.61
C GLU A 334 35.42 10.57 8.46
N LEU A 335 34.15 10.75 8.06
CA LEU A 335 33.57 10.05 6.91
C LEU A 335 34.27 10.42 5.60
N ASP A 336 34.62 11.69 5.41
CA ASP A 336 35.38 12.09 4.22
C ASP A 336 36.78 11.46 4.19
N GLN A 337 37.46 11.39 5.32
CA GLN A 337 38.78 10.77 5.42
C GLN A 337 38.72 9.26 5.17
N LEU A 338 37.72 8.56 5.74
CA LEU A 338 37.51 7.13 5.51
C LEU A 338 37.06 6.84 4.07
N ARG A 339 36.23 7.71 3.46
CA ARG A 339 35.86 7.62 2.04
C ARG A 339 37.09 7.78 1.14
N LYS A 340 38.00 8.70 1.47
CA LYS A 340 39.27 8.89 0.76
C LYS A 340 40.19 7.68 0.92
N LYS A 341 40.33 7.12 2.14
CA LYS A 341 41.10 5.89 2.39
C LYS A 341 40.53 4.69 1.63
N LEU A 342 39.21 4.50 1.63
CA LEU A 342 38.54 3.46 0.85
C LEU A 342 38.80 3.63 -0.65
N LYS A 343 38.63 4.83 -1.20
CA LYS A 343 38.93 5.11 -2.61
C LYS A 343 40.41 4.83 -2.93
N LYS A 344 41.35 5.12 -2.02
CA LYS A 344 42.78 4.84 -2.19
C LYS A 344 43.07 3.33 -2.20
N ALA A 345 42.53 2.57 -1.23
CA ALA A 345 42.71 1.12 -1.17
C ALA A 345 42.06 0.40 -2.35
N GLN A 346 40.88 0.85 -2.80
CA GLN A 346 40.22 0.32 -4.01
C GLN A 346 40.99 0.65 -5.30
N ARG A 347 41.70 1.78 -5.35
CA ARG A 347 42.62 2.10 -6.45
C ARG A 347 43.84 1.18 -6.41
N SER A 348 44.44 0.95 -5.24
CA SER A 348 45.58 0.03 -5.07
C SER A 348 45.24 -1.40 -5.51
N LEU A 349 44.08 -1.91 -5.09
CA LEU A 349 43.55 -3.23 -5.51
C LEU A 349 43.34 -3.33 -7.02
N ARG A 350 42.88 -2.25 -7.66
CA ARG A 350 42.71 -2.20 -9.12
C ARG A 350 44.07 -2.18 -9.84
N THR A 351 45.12 -1.67 -9.21
CA THR A 351 46.48 -1.69 -9.75
C THR A 351 47.13 -3.07 -9.66
N THR A 352 46.94 -3.81 -8.57
CA THR A 352 47.48 -5.19 -8.42
C THR A 352 46.74 -6.21 -9.30
N HIS A 353 45.44 -6.02 -9.55
CA HIS A 353 44.72 -6.75 -10.59
C HIS A 353 45.21 -6.44 -12.03
N ARG A 354 45.92 -5.32 -12.22
CA ARG A 354 46.44 -4.85 -13.52
C ARG A 354 47.81 -5.44 -13.87
N THR A 355 48.59 -5.89 -12.87
CA THR A 355 49.96 -6.42 -13.04
C THR A 355 50.04 -7.96 -12.97
N GLY A 356 48.92 -8.65 -12.70
CA GLY A 356 48.84 -10.12 -12.71
C GLY A 356 49.42 -10.82 -11.48
N VAL A 357 49.94 -10.08 -10.49
CA VAL A 357 50.47 -10.65 -9.24
C VAL A 357 49.37 -10.63 -8.16
N PRO A 358 48.97 -11.78 -7.59
CA PRO A 358 47.97 -11.82 -6.51
C PRO A 358 48.53 -11.20 -5.23
N ASP A 359 48.25 -9.92 -4.98
CA ASP A 359 48.56 -9.27 -3.70
C ASP A 359 47.39 -9.46 -2.72
N ALA A 360 47.50 -10.52 -1.90
CA ALA A 360 46.55 -10.78 -0.82
C ALA A 360 46.48 -9.61 0.20
N GLY A 361 47.55 -8.82 0.34
CA GLY A 361 47.63 -7.66 1.22
C GLY A 361 46.73 -6.51 0.77
N ALA A 362 46.81 -6.10 -0.50
CA ALA A 362 45.93 -5.05 -1.05
C ALA A 362 44.44 -5.43 -1.02
N ARG A 363 44.13 -6.73 -1.17
CA ARG A 363 42.75 -7.25 -1.06
C ARG A 363 42.21 -7.15 0.35
N GLU A 364 43.01 -7.49 1.35
CA GLU A 364 42.59 -7.40 2.74
C GLU A 364 42.55 -5.93 3.21
N GLU A 365 43.44 -5.06 2.72
CA GLU A 365 43.43 -3.62 3.01
C GLU A 365 42.18 -2.92 2.45
N ALA A 366 41.77 -3.22 1.22
CA ALA A 366 40.54 -2.67 0.63
C ALA A 366 39.27 -3.17 1.34
N LYS A 367 39.27 -4.43 1.77
CA LYS A 367 38.18 -5.04 2.54
C LYS A 367 38.09 -4.42 3.95
N GLN A 368 39.23 -4.18 4.60
CA GLN A 368 39.29 -3.52 5.91
C GLN A 368 38.86 -2.04 5.82
N ALA A 369 39.35 -1.28 4.84
CA ALA A 369 38.93 0.12 4.61
C ALA A 369 37.42 0.24 4.29
N ARG A 370 36.84 -0.74 3.59
CA ARG A 370 35.39 -0.81 3.31
C ARG A 370 34.61 -1.07 4.60
N LYS A 371 35.10 -1.98 5.43
CA LYS A 371 34.49 -2.32 6.73
C LYS A 371 34.51 -1.11 7.67
N ASP A 372 35.63 -0.39 7.74
CA ASP A 372 35.78 0.78 8.61
C ASP A 372 34.92 1.96 8.16
N TYR A 373 34.86 2.25 6.85
CA TYR A 373 33.96 3.28 6.30
C TYR A 373 32.48 2.94 6.57
N ASN A 374 32.07 1.68 6.36
CA ASN A 374 30.69 1.26 6.61
C ASN A 374 30.34 1.33 8.10
N LYS A 375 31.27 0.95 9.00
CA LYS A 375 31.10 1.05 10.46
C LYS A 375 30.97 2.52 10.91
N ALA A 376 31.79 3.41 10.36
CA ALA A 376 31.72 4.84 10.64
C ALA A 376 30.44 5.49 10.08
N ILE A 377 29.99 5.12 8.87
CA ILE A 377 28.70 5.58 8.33
C ILE A 377 27.54 5.16 9.23
N ALA A 378 27.53 3.91 9.68
CA ALA A 378 26.48 3.40 10.56
C ALA A 378 26.48 4.15 11.90
N ARG A 379 27.68 4.42 12.46
CA ARG A 379 27.85 5.21 13.69
C ARG A 379 27.40 6.66 13.51
N ALA A 380 27.81 7.34 12.45
CA ALA A 380 27.48 8.74 12.18
C ALA A 380 25.98 8.94 11.91
N LYS A 381 25.35 8.03 11.16
CA LYS A 381 23.89 8.00 11.00
C LYS A 381 23.18 7.73 12.33
N GLY A 382 23.70 6.81 13.15
CA GLY A 382 23.15 6.51 14.48
C GLY A 382 23.28 7.66 15.48
N GLN A 383 24.40 8.36 15.50
CA GLN A 383 24.64 9.53 16.34
C GLN A 383 23.87 10.76 15.85
N GLY A 384 23.82 10.99 14.53
CA GLY A 384 22.99 12.03 13.92
C GLY A 384 21.50 11.81 14.18
N PHE A 385 21.05 10.55 14.17
CA PHE A 385 19.70 10.19 14.59
C PHE A 385 19.47 10.44 16.09
N LYS A 386 20.38 10.02 16.97
CA LYS A 386 20.27 10.28 18.42
C LYS A 386 20.26 11.78 18.77
N LYS A 387 21.14 12.57 18.15
CA LYS A 387 21.22 14.02 18.31
C LYS A 387 19.96 14.73 17.77
N GLY A 388 19.50 14.32 16.60
CA GLY A 388 18.24 14.80 16.03
C GLY A 388 17.02 14.44 16.89
N MET A 389 17.02 13.27 17.54
CA MET A 389 15.95 12.86 18.45
C MET A 389 15.99 13.56 19.81
N SER A 390 17.17 13.98 20.29
CA SER A 390 17.30 14.74 21.55
C SER A 390 16.97 16.23 21.40
N GLU A 391 17.13 16.78 20.20
CA GLU A 391 16.86 18.20 19.89
C GLU A 391 15.44 18.43 19.35
N ILE A 392 14.69 17.37 19.04
CA ILE A 392 13.34 17.45 18.49
C ILE A 392 12.33 17.82 19.60
N THR A 393 11.62 18.94 19.41
CA THR A 393 10.45 19.27 20.23
C THR A 393 9.27 18.37 19.89
N GLU A 394 8.33 18.17 20.81
CA GLU A 394 7.12 17.35 20.60
C GLU A 394 6.31 17.79 19.37
N ARG A 395 6.33 19.10 19.09
CA ARG A 395 5.68 19.72 17.92
C ARG A 395 6.41 19.41 16.60
N GLU A 396 7.74 19.31 16.62
CA GLU A 396 8.56 18.96 15.48
C GLU A 396 8.58 17.44 15.23
N ALA A 397 8.55 16.64 16.29
CA ALA A 397 8.32 15.20 16.23
C ALA A 397 7.00 14.88 15.50
N SER A 398 5.93 15.60 15.84
CA SER A 398 4.62 15.47 15.19
C SER A 398 4.65 15.86 13.71
N LYS A 399 5.44 16.88 13.33
CA LYS A 399 5.65 17.25 11.92
C LYS A 399 6.48 16.20 11.18
N PHE A 400 7.55 15.68 11.78
CA PHE A 400 8.41 14.64 11.21
C PHE A 400 7.67 13.32 10.99
N LEU A 401 6.79 12.94 11.93
CA LEU A 401 5.93 11.76 11.83
C LEU A 401 4.83 11.90 10.77
N LYS A 402 4.37 13.12 10.50
CA LYS A 402 3.33 13.42 9.49
C LYS A 402 3.87 13.65 8.08
N TYR A 403 5.20 13.79 7.91
CA TYR A 403 5.83 14.11 6.63
C TYR A 403 6.70 12.96 6.07
N LYS A 404 6.29 11.71 6.28
CA LYS A 404 6.61 10.64 5.32
C LYS A 404 5.48 10.60 4.31
N HIS A 405 5.80 10.89 3.04
CA HIS A 405 4.93 10.82 1.88
C HIS A 405 3.72 9.88 2.06
N THR A 406 2.58 10.40 2.53
CA THR A 406 1.32 9.95 1.98
C THR A 406 1.35 10.42 0.53
N PRO A 407 1.40 9.54 -0.47
CA PRO A 407 1.03 9.98 -1.81
C PRO A 407 -0.33 10.67 -1.63
N ARG A 408 -0.47 11.92 -2.09
CA ARG A 408 -1.79 12.53 -2.25
C ARG A 408 -2.62 11.48 -2.95
N THR A 409 -3.64 10.98 -2.28
CA THR A 409 -4.56 10.00 -2.84
C THR A 409 -4.94 10.53 -4.21
N GLU A 410 -4.58 9.83 -5.28
CA GLU A 410 -5.19 10.16 -6.56
C GLU A 410 -6.68 10.03 -6.35
N TYR A 411 -7.38 11.12 -6.62
CA TYR A 411 -8.81 11.19 -6.53
C TYR A 411 -9.34 11.45 -7.92
N ASP A 412 -10.31 10.67 -8.35
CA ASP A 412 -11.13 11.04 -9.48
C ASP A 412 -11.94 12.29 -9.08
N LYS A 413 -11.64 13.41 -9.73
CA LYS A 413 -12.28 14.69 -9.50
C LYS A 413 -13.80 14.65 -9.72
N GLU A 414 -14.28 13.87 -10.68
CA GLU A 414 -15.72 13.73 -10.94
C GLU A 414 -16.35 12.84 -9.88
N ALA A 415 -15.69 11.75 -9.46
CA ALA A 415 -16.17 10.94 -8.32
C ALA A 415 -16.22 11.76 -7.02
N VAL A 416 -15.25 12.65 -6.76
CA VAL A 416 -15.26 13.56 -5.61
C VAL A 416 -16.40 14.58 -5.70
N LEU A 417 -16.58 15.21 -6.87
CA LEU A 417 -17.68 16.14 -7.09
C LEU A 417 -19.04 15.44 -6.94
N SER A 418 -19.21 14.24 -7.50
CA SER A 418 -20.45 13.46 -7.41
C SER A 418 -20.73 12.99 -5.99
N TYR A 419 -19.72 12.55 -5.25
CA TYR A 419 -19.90 12.14 -3.86
C TYR A 419 -20.37 13.28 -2.95
N TYR A 420 -19.79 14.47 -3.09
CA TYR A 420 -20.06 15.59 -2.19
C TYR A 420 -21.15 16.55 -2.67
N ILE A 421 -21.47 16.58 -3.98
CA ILE A 421 -22.46 17.50 -4.57
C ILE A 421 -23.64 16.75 -5.20
N GLY A 422 -23.49 15.48 -5.56
CA GLY A 422 -24.48 14.71 -6.32
C GLY A 422 -24.24 14.79 -7.84
N GLU A 423 -24.90 13.91 -8.61
CA GLU A 423 -24.80 13.84 -10.08
C GLU A 423 -25.65 14.87 -10.83
N ASP A 424 -26.50 15.60 -10.10
CA ASP A 424 -27.52 16.43 -10.71
C ASP A 424 -26.94 17.73 -11.29
N ASN A 425 -26.86 17.80 -12.62
CA ASN A 425 -26.50 19.01 -13.39
C ASN A 425 -27.72 19.88 -13.70
N ARG A 426 -28.90 19.58 -13.12
CA ARG A 426 -30.09 20.42 -13.31
C ARG A 426 -29.77 21.85 -12.82
N PRO A 427 -29.99 22.89 -13.64
CA PRO A 427 -29.91 24.25 -13.15
C PRO A 427 -30.90 24.37 -11.99
N SER A 428 -30.45 24.84 -10.83
CA SER A 428 -31.38 25.28 -9.79
C SER A 428 -32.40 26.20 -10.45
N PRO A 429 -33.70 26.11 -10.12
CA PRO A 429 -34.69 27.01 -10.68
C PRO A 429 -34.14 28.42 -10.57
N THR A 430 -33.96 29.08 -11.71
CA THR A 430 -33.46 30.44 -11.76
C THR A 430 -34.44 31.24 -10.92
N VAL A 431 -34.08 31.57 -9.68
CA VAL A 431 -34.86 32.48 -8.86
C VAL A 431 -34.67 33.86 -9.50
N VAL A 432 -35.41 34.10 -10.59
CA VAL A 432 -35.57 35.42 -11.18
C VAL A 432 -36.41 36.19 -10.18
N ARG A 433 -35.77 36.77 -9.17
CA ARG A 433 -36.43 37.74 -8.31
C ARG A 433 -36.60 39.03 -9.12
N THR A 434 -37.70 39.13 -9.85
CA THR A 434 -38.34 40.42 -10.12
C THR A 434 -38.82 40.96 -8.77
N ARG A 435 -38.44 42.19 -8.44
CA ARG A 435 -38.68 42.89 -7.15
C ARG A 435 -39.91 42.40 -6.38
N CYS A 436 -39.75 42.12 -5.09
CA CYS A 436 -40.85 42.33 -4.13
C CYS A 436 -40.33 42.79 -2.75
N PRO A 437 -40.14 44.11 -2.53
CA PRO A 437 -39.76 44.65 -1.22
C PRO A 437 -40.94 44.89 -0.27
N SER A 438 -42.19 44.73 -0.71
CA SER A 438 -43.36 45.19 0.08
C SER A 438 -43.85 44.22 1.14
N LEU A 439 -43.46 42.94 1.10
CA LEU A 439 -43.96 41.89 2.03
C LEU A 439 -42.90 41.34 3.00
N LEU A 440 -41.61 41.61 2.77
CA LEU A 440 -40.51 41.09 3.58
C LEU A 440 -39.88 42.25 4.36
N GLY A 441 -40.04 42.27 5.69
CA GLY A 441 -39.46 43.31 6.55
C GLY A 441 -37.93 43.45 6.41
N PRO A 442 -37.33 44.58 6.85
CA PRO A 442 -35.93 44.91 6.54
C PRO A 442 -34.91 43.93 7.15
N LEU A 443 -33.91 43.52 6.34
CA LEU A 443 -32.74 42.71 6.72
C LEU A 443 -31.69 43.47 7.54
N GLY A 444 -32.11 44.52 8.24
CA GLY A 444 -31.29 45.26 9.20
C GLY A 444 -30.72 46.60 8.73
N GLY A 445 -31.18 47.16 7.61
CA GLY A 445 -30.88 48.54 7.19
C GLY A 445 -29.39 48.88 7.05
N GLU A 446 -29.08 50.18 7.09
CA GLU A 446 -27.75 50.78 6.91
C GLU A 446 -26.66 50.14 7.79
N ILE A 447 -25.44 50.03 7.26
CA ILE A 447 -24.30 49.46 7.95
C ILE A 447 -23.62 50.53 8.82
N GLN A 448 -23.80 50.40 10.14
CA GLN A 448 -23.23 51.34 11.10
C GLN A 448 -21.70 51.26 11.16
N ALA A 449 -21.03 52.40 11.38
CA ALA A 449 -19.57 52.45 11.47
C ALA A 449 -19.00 51.47 12.51
N ALA A 450 -19.63 51.38 13.69
CA ALA A 450 -19.24 50.46 14.75
C ALA A 450 -19.41 48.97 14.36
N GLU A 451 -20.34 48.65 13.46
CA GLU A 451 -20.48 47.30 12.91
C GLU A 451 -19.30 46.95 11.99
N LEU A 452 -18.92 47.91 11.14
CA LEU A 452 -17.80 47.75 10.23
C LEU A 452 -16.46 47.62 10.98
N GLU A 453 -16.24 48.44 12.01
CA GLU A 453 -15.04 48.35 12.85
C GLU A 453 -14.95 47.01 13.60
N ARG A 454 -16.09 46.47 14.07
CA ARG A 454 -16.14 45.12 14.66
C ARG A 454 -15.76 44.05 13.65
N MET A 455 -16.28 44.13 12.41
CA MET A 455 -15.87 43.23 11.34
C MET A 455 -14.37 43.35 11.05
N LEU A 456 -13.83 44.57 10.92
CA LEU A 456 -12.41 44.84 10.67
C LEU A 456 -11.53 44.22 11.74
N LYS A 457 -11.87 44.40 13.03
CA LYS A 457 -11.16 43.76 14.15
C LYS A 457 -11.14 42.23 14.05
N GLN A 458 -12.27 41.62 13.67
CA GLN A 458 -12.35 40.16 13.50
C GLN A 458 -11.50 39.65 12.32
N ILE A 459 -11.51 40.34 11.17
CA ILE A 459 -10.72 39.91 10.02
C ILE A 459 -9.22 40.20 10.20
N LYS A 460 -8.83 41.25 10.93
CA LYS A 460 -7.43 41.51 11.33
C LYS A 460 -6.83 40.36 12.13
N GLY A 461 -7.62 39.67 12.94
CA GLY A 461 -7.18 38.48 13.67
C GLY A 461 -6.91 37.24 12.79
N LYS A 462 -7.28 37.26 11.51
CA LYS A 462 -7.16 36.13 10.57
C LYS A 462 -5.93 36.24 9.65
N ARG A 463 -4.80 36.73 10.14
CA ARG A 463 -3.55 36.85 9.37
C ARG A 463 -3.03 35.51 8.84
N ASN A 464 -2.31 35.55 7.72
CA ASN A 464 -1.65 34.40 7.08
C ASN A 464 -2.59 33.25 6.69
N LYS A 465 -3.89 33.50 6.52
CA LYS A 465 -4.84 32.50 5.99
C LYS A 465 -4.72 32.41 4.46
N ALA A 466 -5.00 31.22 3.93
CA ALA A 466 -4.94 30.99 2.49
C ALA A 466 -5.97 31.88 1.75
N PRO A 467 -5.57 32.54 0.66
CA PRO A 467 -6.47 33.37 -0.13
C PRO A 467 -7.50 32.54 -0.91
N GLY A 468 -8.57 33.19 -1.33
CA GLY A 468 -9.58 32.63 -2.24
C GLY A 468 -9.08 32.51 -3.68
N TRP A 469 -10.02 32.24 -4.59
CA TRP A 469 -9.77 32.22 -6.05
C TRP A 469 -9.33 33.59 -6.60
N ASP A 470 -9.63 34.67 -5.88
CA ASP A 470 -9.23 36.05 -6.17
C ASP A 470 -7.75 36.32 -5.85
N GLY A 471 -7.11 35.46 -5.05
CA GLY A 471 -5.70 35.57 -4.65
C GLY A 471 -5.44 36.59 -3.53
N ALA A 472 -6.46 37.36 -3.11
CA ALA A 472 -6.34 38.36 -2.05
C ALA A 472 -6.40 37.69 -0.67
N SER A 473 -5.55 38.13 0.25
CA SER A 473 -5.57 37.70 1.66
C SER A 473 -6.33 38.70 2.55
N TYR A 474 -6.59 38.35 3.82
CA TYR A 474 -7.30 39.25 4.74
C TYR A 474 -6.58 40.57 4.95
N GLU A 475 -5.25 40.57 4.91
CA GLU A 475 -4.41 41.77 5.01
C GLU A 475 -4.70 42.76 3.88
N HIS A 476 -4.95 42.28 2.67
CA HIS A 476 -5.28 43.13 1.53
C HIS A 476 -6.67 43.77 1.68
N VAL A 477 -7.65 43.00 2.19
CA VAL A 477 -9.00 43.55 2.45
C VAL A 477 -8.96 44.57 3.58
N VAL A 478 -8.23 44.27 4.68
CA VAL A 478 -8.03 45.23 5.78
C VAL A 478 -7.38 46.50 5.25
N ARG A 479 -6.28 46.39 4.49
CA ARG A 479 -5.58 47.55 3.94
C ARG A 479 -6.47 48.38 3.01
N ALA A 480 -7.28 47.73 2.16
CA ALA A 480 -8.20 48.43 1.28
C ALA A 480 -9.34 49.15 2.04
N MET A 481 -9.82 48.57 3.15
CA MET A 481 -10.82 49.20 4.01
C MET A 481 -10.28 50.38 4.81
N GLU A 482 -9.01 50.33 5.19
CA GLU A 482 -8.31 51.37 5.96
C GLU A 482 -7.61 52.42 5.11
N HIS A 483 -7.73 52.32 3.78
CA HIS A 483 -7.09 53.26 2.88
C HIS A 483 -7.59 54.70 3.16
N PRO A 484 -6.70 55.71 3.24
CA PRO A 484 -7.09 57.08 3.63
C PRO A 484 -8.23 57.67 2.80
N GLU A 485 -8.22 57.46 1.48
CA GLU A 485 -9.28 57.96 0.59
C GLU A 485 -10.65 57.27 0.76
N CYS A 486 -10.73 56.18 1.55
CA CYS A 486 -11.97 55.44 1.88
C CYS A 486 -12.80 54.92 0.68
N ARG A 487 -12.35 55.08 -0.57
CA ARG A 487 -13.16 54.75 -1.76
C ARG A 487 -13.61 53.30 -1.81
N TRP A 488 -12.69 52.36 -1.53
CA TRP A 488 -13.02 50.93 -1.51
C TRP A 488 -13.96 50.57 -0.37
N ARG A 489 -13.75 51.16 0.82
CA ARG A 489 -14.63 51.02 2.00
C ARG A 489 -16.06 51.46 1.66
N ILE A 490 -16.25 52.62 1.03
CA ILE A 490 -17.56 53.13 0.63
C ILE A 490 -18.25 52.17 -0.36
N GLN A 491 -17.52 51.68 -1.36
CA GLN A 491 -18.06 50.73 -2.35
C GLN A 491 -18.45 49.39 -1.72
N PHE A 492 -17.62 48.89 -0.81
CA PHE A 492 -17.90 47.67 -0.06
C PHE A 492 -19.18 47.83 0.78
N THR A 493 -19.29 48.91 1.55
CA THR A 493 -20.45 49.17 2.42
C THR A 493 -21.75 49.24 1.62
N LYS A 494 -21.78 50.07 0.56
CA LYS A 494 -22.98 50.24 -0.26
C LYS A 494 -23.40 48.96 -0.98
N LEU A 495 -22.44 48.13 -1.40
CA LEU A 495 -22.74 46.82 -1.97
C LEU A 495 -23.44 45.93 -0.95
N VAL A 496 -22.94 45.87 0.30
CA VAL A 496 -23.55 45.06 1.37
C VAL A 496 -24.96 45.54 1.68
N GLU A 497 -25.17 46.85 1.82
CA GLU A 497 -26.49 47.45 2.03
C GLU A 497 -27.45 47.08 0.90
N THR A 498 -27.03 47.23 -0.36
CA THR A 498 -27.83 46.84 -1.52
C THR A 498 -28.19 45.35 -1.50
N CYS A 499 -27.26 44.48 -1.11
CA CYS A 499 -27.53 43.04 -0.98
C CYS A 499 -28.61 42.76 0.07
N LEU A 500 -28.59 43.49 1.18
CA LEU A 500 -29.58 43.37 2.26
C LEU A 500 -30.94 43.92 1.83
N ASP A 501 -30.99 45.07 1.18
CA ASP A 501 -32.24 45.69 0.71
C ASP A 501 -32.95 44.81 -0.33
N TRP A 502 -32.18 44.11 -1.18
CA TRP A 502 -32.70 43.21 -2.20
C TRP A 502 -32.89 41.76 -1.73
N GLY A 503 -32.46 41.42 -0.51
CA GLY A 503 -32.47 40.04 -0.04
C GLY A 503 -31.62 39.10 -0.91
N TYR A 504 -30.58 39.61 -1.57
CA TYR A 504 -29.86 38.91 -2.64
C TYR A 504 -28.37 38.79 -2.33
N HIS A 505 -27.83 37.57 -2.42
CA HIS A 505 -26.38 37.35 -2.36
C HIS A 505 -25.79 37.29 -3.78
N PRO A 506 -24.79 38.14 -4.12
CA PRO A 506 -24.23 38.21 -5.48
C PRO A 506 -23.49 36.95 -5.95
N MET A 507 -23.70 36.56 -7.22
CA MET A 507 -23.06 35.41 -7.86
C MET A 507 -21.52 35.44 -7.83
N PRO A 508 -20.81 36.57 -8.04
CA PRO A 508 -19.35 36.60 -7.95
C PRO A 508 -18.79 36.24 -6.56
N LEU A 509 -19.59 36.39 -5.50
CA LEU A 509 -19.19 36.06 -4.13
C LEU A 509 -19.38 34.56 -3.81
N LYS A 510 -20.21 33.85 -4.59
CA LYS A 510 -20.59 32.43 -4.41
C LYS A 510 -19.63 31.43 -5.04
N ARG A 511 -18.62 31.90 -5.78
CA ARG A 511 -17.61 31.02 -6.36
C ARG A 511 -16.61 30.56 -5.30
N ALA A 512 -16.36 29.26 -5.23
CA ALA A 512 -15.32 28.67 -4.38
C ALA A 512 -14.40 27.73 -5.17
N ASP A 513 -13.09 27.88 -4.98
CA ASP A 513 -12.12 26.88 -5.46
C ASP A 513 -11.95 25.80 -4.36
N TRP A 514 -12.08 24.53 -4.71
CA TRP A 514 -11.91 23.42 -3.78
C TRP A 514 -10.44 23.04 -3.61
N VAL A 515 -10.04 22.90 -2.35
CA VAL A 515 -8.76 22.31 -1.95
C VAL A 515 -9.06 21.07 -1.14
N LEU A 516 -8.60 19.92 -1.60
CA LEU A 516 -8.80 18.65 -0.92
C LEU A 516 -7.72 18.44 0.14
N LEU A 517 -8.15 18.21 1.38
CA LEU A 517 -7.30 17.84 2.51
C LEU A 517 -7.39 16.32 2.74
N ASP A 518 -6.25 15.66 2.92
CA ASP A 518 -6.21 14.22 3.19
C ASP A 518 -6.69 13.92 4.62
N LYS A 519 -7.61 12.94 4.77
CA LYS A 519 -8.06 12.41 6.07
C LYS A 519 -7.16 11.29 6.60
N GLY A 520 -6.18 10.84 5.84
CA GLY A 520 -5.11 9.92 6.24
C GLY A 520 -5.49 8.44 6.27
N ARG A 521 -6.64 8.03 5.71
CA ARG A 521 -7.11 6.63 5.65
C ARG A 521 -7.90 6.36 4.37
N GLY A 522 -7.50 5.34 3.60
CA GLY A 522 -8.24 4.83 2.44
C GLY A 522 -7.96 5.52 1.09
N VAL A 523 -8.66 5.07 0.05
CA VAL A 523 -8.64 5.60 -1.33
C VAL A 523 -10.06 6.03 -1.73
N GLY A 524 -10.19 7.07 -2.56
CA GLY A 524 -11.49 7.57 -3.05
C GLY A 524 -12.05 8.78 -2.28
N PRO A 525 -13.27 9.27 -2.64
CA PRO A 525 -13.82 10.54 -2.15
C PRO A 525 -13.93 10.66 -0.62
N ARG A 526 -14.14 9.54 0.08
CA ARG A 526 -14.23 9.50 1.56
C ARG A 526 -12.90 9.81 2.25
N ALA A 527 -11.77 9.54 1.59
CA ALA A 527 -10.43 9.73 2.13
C ALA A 527 -9.97 11.20 2.11
N VAL A 528 -10.71 12.08 1.44
CA VAL A 528 -10.39 13.51 1.33
C VAL A 528 -11.50 14.38 1.93
N ARG A 529 -11.17 15.59 2.37
CA ARG A 529 -12.11 16.62 2.84
C ARG A 529 -12.02 17.84 1.92
N PRO A 530 -13.09 18.21 1.20
CA PRO A 530 -13.08 19.40 0.37
C PRO A 530 -13.19 20.68 1.23
N VAL A 531 -12.25 21.60 1.06
CA VAL A 531 -12.32 22.94 1.66
C VAL A 531 -12.59 23.96 0.57
N SER A 532 -13.65 24.76 0.76
CA SER A 532 -14.11 25.80 -0.15
C SER A 532 -13.38 27.11 0.11
N LEU A 533 -12.58 27.57 -0.86
CA LEU A 533 -11.89 28.86 -0.84
C LEU A 533 -12.66 29.90 -1.66
N THR A 534 -13.65 30.55 -1.03
CA THR A 534 -14.33 31.74 -1.57
C THR A 534 -13.42 32.97 -1.55
N ALA A 535 -13.78 33.99 -2.33
CA ALA A 535 -13.10 35.28 -2.37
C ALA A 535 -12.99 35.88 -0.95
N THR A 536 -11.86 36.51 -0.63
CA THR A 536 -11.67 37.04 0.74
C THR A 536 -12.62 38.20 1.02
N THR A 537 -13.01 38.97 0.00
CA THR A 537 -14.09 39.96 0.08
C THR A 537 -15.42 39.33 0.49
N ALA A 538 -15.78 38.17 -0.08
CA ALA A 538 -16.99 37.45 0.30
C ALA A 538 -16.94 37.02 1.78
N LYS A 539 -15.80 36.51 2.25
CA LYS A 539 -15.61 36.14 3.66
C LYS A 539 -15.73 37.33 4.62
N ALA A 540 -15.32 38.53 4.20
CA ALA A 540 -15.51 39.74 4.99
C ALA A 540 -17.00 40.12 5.11
N ILE A 541 -17.74 40.08 3.99
CA ILE A 541 -19.19 40.29 3.98
C ILE A 541 -19.91 39.26 4.86
N GLU A 542 -19.55 37.99 4.74
CA GLU A 542 -20.07 36.91 5.58
C GLU A 542 -19.84 37.12 7.09
N VAL A 543 -18.74 37.77 7.49
CA VAL A 543 -18.50 38.12 8.90
C VAL A 543 -19.51 39.16 9.40
N LEU A 544 -19.84 40.19 8.58
CA LEU A 544 -20.90 41.15 8.92
C LEU A 544 -22.25 40.44 9.05
N LEU A 545 -22.63 39.67 8.04
CA LEU A 545 -23.89 38.92 8.01
C LEU A 545 -24.02 37.98 9.22
N LYS A 546 -22.92 37.27 9.55
CA LYS A 546 -22.84 36.43 10.74
C LYS A 546 -23.12 37.22 12.02
N ASN A 547 -22.48 38.37 12.19
CA ASN A 547 -22.69 39.20 13.39
C ASN A 547 -24.15 39.66 13.50
N ARG A 548 -24.79 40.05 12.39
CA ARG A 548 -26.20 40.46 12.37
C ARG A 548 -27.15 39.32 12.71
N ILE A 549 -27.02 38.16 12.06
CA ILE A 549 -27.92 37.04 12.32
C ILE A 549 -27.72 36.47 13.73
N SER A 550 -26.46 36.37 14.21
CA SER A 550 -26.17 35.94 15.58
C SER A 550 -26.72 36.88 16.64
N ALA A 551 -26.92 38.17 16.34
CA ALA A 551 -27.56 39.11 17.26
C ALA A 551 -29.09 38.95 17.31
N ARG A 552 -29.69 38.26 16.33
CA ARG A 552 -31.13 38.01 16.23
C ARG A 552 -31.54 36.61 16.68
N THR A 553 -30.58 35.69 16.81
CA THR A 553 -30.85 34.31 17.23
C THR A 553 -30.32 34.06 18.63
N THR A 554 -31.05 33.25 19.39
CA THR A 554 -30.60 32.75 20.70
C THR A 554 -30.39 31.25 20.61
N PRO A 555 -29.14 30.76 20.76
CA PRO A 555 -28.86 29.32 20.68
C PRO A 555 -29.44 28.56 21.87
N PRO A 556 -30.21 27.46 21.63
CA PRO A 556 -30.72 26.59 22.68
C PRO A 556 -29.60 26.11 23.61
N ARG A 557 -29.90 25.87 24.88
CA ARG A 557 -28.88 25.58 25.91
C ARG A 557 -28.01 24.38 25.55
N GLY A 558 -28.58 23.36 24.90
CA GLY A 558 -27.86 22.17 24.47
C GLY A 558 -27.00 22.34 23.22
N VAL A 559 -27.00 23.49 22.52
CA VAL A 559 -26.18 23.68 21.31
C VAL A 559 -24.86 24.38 21.65
N HIS A 560 -23.74 23.68 21.53
CA HIS A 560 -22.41 24.18 21.86
C HIS A 560 -21.56 24.50 20.63
N GLY A 561 -21.71 23.70 19.57
CA GLY A 561 -20.97 23.88 18.33
C GLY A 561 -21.20 25.26 17.70
N PHE A 562 -20.12 25.90 17.26
CA PHE A 562 -20.12 27.22 16.61
C PHE A 562 -20.84 28.36 17.37
N THR A 563 -21.13 28.15 18.66
CA THR A 563 -21.86 29.10 19.49
C THR A 563 -20.88 29.96 20.28
N ARG A 564 -21.16 31.27 20.33
CA ARG A 564 -20.31 32.23 21.07
C ARG A 564 -20.25 31.85 22.55
N SER A 565 -19.05 31.89 23.12
CA SER A 565 -18.79 31.58 24.53
C SER A 565 -19.14 30.14 24.95
N ARG A 566 -19.29 29.21 24.00
CA ARG A 566 -19.43 27.77 24.26
C ARG A 566 -18.30 27.01 23.56
N SER A 567 -17.87 25.91 24.15
CA SER A 567 -16.78 25.07 23.66
C SER A 567 -17.08 23.60 23.94
N CYS A 568 -16.21 22.70 23.46
CA CYS A 568 -16.28 21.29 23.84
C CYS A 568 -16.21 21.12 25.37
N SER A 569 -15.39 21.92 26.06
CA SER A 569 -15.30 21.91 27.52
C SER A 569 -16.63 22.25 28.19
N THR A 570 -17.38 23.24 27.68
CA THR A 570 -18.68 23.59 28.26
C THR A 570 -19.75 22.52 27.99
N ALA A 571 -19.64 21.77 26.89
CA ALA A 571 -20.50 20.61 26.62
C ALA A 571 -20.21 19.47 27.61
N LEU A 572 -18.92 19.21 27.87
CA LEU A 572 -18.46 18.14 28.76
C LEU A 572 -18.64 18.44 30.26
N GLU A 573 -18.74 19.70 30.67
CA GLU A 573 -18.96 20.08 32.07
C GLU A 573 -20.24 19.48 32.64
N ALA A 574 -21.32 19.42 31.85
CA ALA A 574 -22.54 18.74 32.26
C ALA A 574 -22.34 17.23 32.43
N VAL A 575 -21.59 16.59 31.52
CA VAL A 575 -21.24 15.17 31.62
C VAL A 575 -20.43 14.93 32.90
N ALA A 576 -19.44 15.78 33.18
CA ALA A 576 -18.62 15.68 34.38
C ALA A 576 -19.43 15.82 35.68
N ARG A 577 -20.39 16.76 35.73
CA ARG A 577 -21.31 16.90 36.87
C ARG A 577 -22.15 15.65 37.09
N VAL A 578 -22.69 15.07 36.03
CA VAL A 578 -23.51 13.85 36.11
C VAL A 578 -22.66 12.65 36.53
N VAL A 579 -21.44 12.51 36.01
CA VAL A 579 -20.47 11.49 36.45
C VAL A 579 -20.12 11.63 37.93
N HIS A 580 -19.94 12.86 38.42
CA HIS A 580 -19.58 13.11 39.82
C HIS A 580 -20.73 12.85 40.81
N ASN A 581 -21.98 13.05 40.39
CA ASN A 581 -23.17 12.88 41.23
C ASN A 581 -23.91 11.54 41.02
N LYS A 582 -23.33 10.61 40.24
CA LYS A 582 -24.00 9.37 39.81
C LYS A 582 -24.57 8.53 40.95
N ASP A 583 -23.92 8.53 42.12
CA ASP A 583 -24.31 7.71 43.27
C ASP A 583 -25.35 8.39 44.18
N LYS A 584 -25.59 9.70 44.02
CA LYS A 584 -26.47 10.49 44.89
C LYS A 584 -27.94 10.46 44.48
N ASP A 585 -28.21 10.33 43.19
CA ASP A 585 -29.54 10.54 42.64
C ASP A 585 -30.33 9.23 42.41
N GLY A 586 -29.68 8.07 42.58
CA GLY A 586 -30.30 6.75 42.39
C GLY A 586 -30.76 6.43 40.96
N LEU A 587 -30.47 7.30 39.99
CA LEU A 587 -30.88 7.17 38.59
C LEU A 587 -29.85 6.40 37.76
N LYS A 588 -30.33 5.48 36.93
CA LYS A 588 -29.55 4.82 35.87
C LYS A 588 -29.24 5.84 34.77
N THR A 589 -27.99 5.91 34.33
CA THR A 589 -27.54 6.96 33.40
C THR A 589 -26.72 6.39 32.25
N ALA A 590 -27.07 6.82 31.03
CA ALA A 590 -26.35 6.53 29.79
C ALA A 590 -26.02 7.82 29.03
N LEU A 591 -24.87 7.82 28.35
CA LEU A 591 -24.47 8.84 27.38
C LEU A 591 -24.59 8.21 26.00
N CYS A 592 -25.36 8.83 25.11
CA CYS A 592 -25.54 8.35 23.75
C CYS A 592 -24.96 9.36 22.77
N THR A 593 -24.12 8.91 21.84
CA THR A 593 -23.51 9.75 20.81
C THR A 593 -23.98 9.35 19.42
N TRP A 594 -24.26 10.33 18.57
CA TRP A 594 -24.60 10.13 17.16
C TRP A 594 -23.74 11.06 16.29
N ASP A 595 -23.24 10.51 15.17
CA ASP A 595 -22.45 11.23 14.16
C ASP A 595 -23.26 11.29 12.85
N LEU A 596 -23.26 12.45 12.19
CA LEU A 596 -23.95 12.68 10.93
C LEU A 596 -22.98 12.50 9.74
N LYS A 597 -23.38 11.72 8.74
CA LYS A 597 -22.58 11.47 7.54
C LYS A 597 -22.43 12.73 6.69
N SER A 598 -21.21 13.29 6.66
CA SER A 598 -20.84 14.42 5.79
C SER A 598 -21.85 15.58 5.87
N ALA A 599 -22.25 15.95 7.08
CA ALA A 599 -23.42 16.80 7.35
C ALA A 599 -23.41 18.15 6.59
N PHE A 600 -22.28 18.85 6.60
CA PHE A 600 -22.13 20.11 5.86
C PHE A 600 -22.35 19.96 4.36
N ASP A 601 -22.06 18.80 3.77
CA ASP A 601 -22.16 18.59 2.32
C ASP A 601 -23.57 18.14 1.89
N HIS A 602 -24.36 17.58 2.81
CA HIS A 602 -25.65 16.97 2.50
C HIS A 602 -26.87 17.75 2.97
N VAL A 603 -26.75 18.57 4.02
CA VAL A 603 -27.90 19.29 4.60
C VAL A 603 -28.72 20.05 3.55
N SER A 604 -30.05 19.85 3.57
CA SER A 604 -30.97 20.50 2.62
C SER A 604 -30.96 22.03 2.76
N HIS A 605 -31.08 22.74 1.63
CA HIS A 605 -31.23 24.20 1.62
C HIS A 605 -32.57 24.62 2.23
N ASP A 606 -33.64 23.85 2.01
CA ASP A 606 -34.97 24.12 2.55
C ASP A 606 -34.96 24.03 4.07
N HIS A 607 -34.35 22.97 4.62
CA HIS A 607 -34.19 22.82 6.07
C HIS A 607 -33.44 24.00 6.70
N LEU A 608 -32.36 24.47 6.06
CA LEU A 608 -31.61 25.63 6.54
C LEU A 608 -32.42 26.93 6.43
N LYS A 609 -33.17 27.13 5.34
CA LYS A 609 -34.07 28.26 5.15
C LYS A 609 -35.12 28.30 6.25
N GLU A 610 -35.85 27.22 6.46
CA GLU A 610 -36.90 27.09 7.48
C GLU A 610 -36.34 27.27 8.90
N SER A 611 -35.20 26.66 9.20
CA SER A 611 -34.53 26.80 10.49
C SER A 611 -34.14 28.25 10.79
N VAL A 612 -33.65 28.99 9.78
CA VAL A 612 -33.34 30.41 9.91
C VAL A 612 -34.60 31.25 10.10
N ILE A 613 -35.67 30.97 9.36
CA ILE A 613 -36.95 31.66 9.54
C ILE A 613 -37.45 31.47 10.97
N LYS A 614 -37.47 30.24 11.48
CA LYS A 614 -37.89 29.93 12.84
C LYS A 614 -37.02 30.63 13.88
N ALA A 615 -35.70 30.55 13.76
CA ALA A 615 -34.77 31.10 14.75
C ALA A 615 -34.72 32.64 14.76
N THR A 616 -34.98 33.29 13.63
CA THR A 616 -34.97 34.77 13.51
C THR A 616 -36.35 35.39 13.54
N SER A 617 -37.41 34.58 13.45
CA SER A 617 -38.79 35.01 13.20
C SER A 617 -38.91 35.94 11.99
N SER A 618 -38.10 35.71 10.94
CA SER A 618 -37.97 36.62 9.81
C SER A 618 -37.90 35.86 8.48
N ALA A 619 -38.98 35.94 7.71
CA ALA A 619 -39.03 35.40 6.35
C ALA A 619 -37.91 35.98 5.47
N ALA A 620 -37.62 37.29 5.63
CA ALA A 620 -36.58 37.97 4.87
C ALA A 620 -35.19 37.33 5.04
N TRP A 621 -34.85 36.89 6.26
CA TRP A 621 -33.59 36.16 6.52
C TRP A 621 -33.58 34.79 5.87
N GLY A 622 -34.70 34.06 5.89
CA GLY A 622 -34.84 32.80 5.15
C GLY A 622 -34.59 33.00 3.66
N GLU A 623 -35.27 33.97 3.06
CA GLU A 623 -35.15 34.31 1.64
C GLU A 623 -33.74 34.78 1.25
N PHE A 624 -33.03 35.50 2.13
CA PHE A 624 -31.63 35.85 1.91
C PHE A 624 -30.71 34.62 1.98
N ILE A 625 -30.93 33.72 2.95
CA ILE A 625 -30.14 32.50 3.11
C ILE A 625 -30.35 31.54 1.95
N GLU A 626 -31.57 31.41 1.44
CA GLU A 626 -31.84 30.70 0.19
C GLU A 626 -31.03 31.28 -0.97
N SER A 627 -31.02 32.61 -1.12
CA SER A 627 -30.17 33.28 -2.11
C SER A 627 -28.68 32.98 -1.89
N TYR A 628 -28.20 32.99 -0.64
CA TYR A 628 -26.82 32.67 -0.28
C TYR A 628 -26.43 31.22 -0.64
N LEU A 629 -27.34 30.27 -0.45
CA LEU A 629 -27.12 28.84 -0.68
C LEU A 629 -27.26 28.43 -2.16
N ALA A 630 -28.17 29.07 -2.89
CA ALA A 630 -28.44 28.78 -4.29
C ALA A 630 -27.27 29.14 -5.22
N ASN A 631 -27.07 28.34 -6.26
CA ASN A 631 -26.12 28.60 -7.35
C ASN A 631 -24.65 28.74 -6.92
N ASN A 632 -24.26 28.12 -5.80
CA ASN A 632 -22.86 28.10 -5.36
C ASN A 632 -21.99 27.27 -6.31
N LYS A 633 -21.12 27.94 -7.06
CA LYS A 633 -20.23 27.29 -8.04
C LYS A 633 -18.93 26.84 -7.37
N VAL A 634 -18.73 25.54 -7.34
CA VAL A 634 -17.50 24.89 -6.90
C VAL A 634 -16.60 24.65 -8.10
N VAL A 635 -15.30 24.94 -7.96
CA VAL A 635 -14.29 24.59 -8.97
C VAL A 635 -13.26 23.66 -8.34
N LEU A 636 -13.27 22.39 -8.74
CA LEU A 636 -12.23 21.42 -8.40
C LEU A 636 -11.44 21.12 -9.66
N ASP A 637 -10.17 21.44 -9.60
CA ASP A 637 -9.24 21.06 -10.65
C ASP A 637 -9.62 21.44 -12.10
N GLY A 638 -10.37 22.54 -12.27
CA GLY A 638 -10.80 23.06 -13.57
C GLY A 638 -12.18 22.53 -13.98
N SER A 639 -12.60 21.39 -13.43
CA SER A 639 -13.99 20.96 -13.42
C SER A 639 -14.78 21.88 -12.48
N SER A 640 -16.03 22.17 -12.82
CA SER A 640 -16.90 22.97 -11.97
C SER A 640 -18.28 22.38 -11.88
N ARG A 641 -18.89 22.45 -10.69
CA ARG A 641 -20.25 21.99 -10.45
C ARG A 641 -21.00 23.00 -9.60
N VAL A 642 -22.30 23.13 -9.82
CA VAL A 642 -23.17 23.96 -8.98
C VAL A 642 -23.67 23.12 -7.84
N ARG A 643 -23.65 23.69 -6.64
CA ARG A 643 -24.13 23.04 -5.43
C ARG A 643 -25.66 23.13 -5.36
N THR A 644 -26.31 21.98 -5.29
CA THR A 644 -27.77 21.85 -5.12
C THR A 644 -28.19 21.53 -3.68
N ARG A 645 -27.24 21.07 -2.85
CA ARG A 645 -27.44 20.78 -1.41
C ARG A 645 -26.18 21.04 -0.59
N GLY A 646 -26.33 21.10 0.73
CA GLY A 646 -25.25 21.38 1.65
C GLY A 646 -24.83 22.85 1.67
N ILE A 647 -23.89 23.16 2.55
CA ILE A 647 -23.36 24.49 2.80
C ILE A 647 -21.83 24.51 2.69
N THR A 648 -21.26 25.64 2.30
CA THR A 648 -19.83 25.74 1.97
C THR A 648 -18.91 25.50 3.17
N GLN A 649 -18.07 24.46 3.10
CA GLN A 649 -17.04 24.19 4.11
C GLN A 649 -15.87 25.18 3.99
N GLY A 650 -15.90 26.27 4.75
CA GLY A 650 -14.87 27.31 4.75
C GLY A 650 -15.39 28.75 4.64
N GLY A 651 -16.72 28.91 4.44
CA GLY A 651 -17.39 30.20 4.60
C GLY A 651 -17.38 30.65 6.07
N SER A 652 -17.34 31.96 6.30
CA SER A 652 -17.42 32.54 7.65
C SER A 652 -18.85 32.50 8.20
N LEU A 653 -19.86 32.54 7.32
CA LEU A 653 -21.28 32.48 7.69
C LEU A 653 -21.77 31.02 7.86
N SER A 654 -21.22 30.09 7.09
CA SER A 654 -21.67 28.69 7.01
C SER A 654 -21.83 27.98 8.36
N PRO A 655 -20.86 28.03 9.30
CA PRO A 655 -21.00 27.34 10.57
C PRO A 655 -22.12 27.92 11.46
N CYS A 656 -22.41 29.22 11.32
CA CYS A 656 -23.50 29.87 12.04
C CYS A 656 -24.86 29.35 11.55
N ILE A 657 -25.03 29.27 10.23
CA ILE A 657 -26.28 28.78 9.61
C ILE A 657 -26.47 27.30 9.87
N PHE A 658 -25.40 26.51 9.77
CA PHE A 658 -25.44 25.09 10.12
C PHE A 658 -25.84 24.88 11.59
N SER A 659 -25.27 25.68 12.52
CA SER A 659 -25.65 25.63 13.93
C SER A 659 -27.11 26.02 14.18
N ILE A 660 -27.66 27.01 13.47
CA ILE A 660 -29.09 27.34 13.53
C ILE A 660 -29.93 26.14 13.06
N GLY A 661 -29.48 25.46 12.01
CA GLY A 661 -30.10 24.24 11.50
C GLY A 661 -30.23 23.12 12.53
N THR A 662 -29.39 23.08 13.56
CA THR A 662 -29.45 22.06 14.63
C THR A 662 -30.28 22.47 15.84
N TYR A 663 -30.85 23.67 15.88
CA TYR A 663 -31.67 24.11 17.03
C TYR A 663 -32.90 23.22 17.22
N SER A 664 -33.56 22.83 16.12
CA SER A 664 -34.71 21.91 16.15
C SER A 664 -34.35 20.49 16.59
N LEU A 665 -33.11 20.05 16.41
CA LEU A 665 -32.63 18.77 16.95
C LEU A 665 -32.54 18.81 18.47
N GLU A 666 -32.04 19.93 19.02
CA GLU A 666 -31.97 20.14 20.47
C GLU A 666 -33.36 20.10 21.10
N GLU A 667 -34.31 20.81 20.50
CA GLU A 667 -35.72 20.84 20.94
C GLU A 667 -36.36 19.46 20.83
N SER A 668 -36.07 18.69 19.78
CA SER A 668 -36.66 17.35 19.58
C SER A 668 -36.11 16.30 20.55
N LEU A 669 -34.85 16.45 20.96
CA LEU A 669 -34.21 15.51 21.90
C LEU A 669 -34.51 15.83 23.35
N ARG A 670 -34.66 17.11 23.69
CA ARG A 670 -34.87 17.54 25.07
C ARG A 670 -36.25 17.12 25.54
N HIS A 671 -36.30 16.22 26.51
CA HIS A 671 -37.55 15.79 27.12
C HIS A 671 -37.34 15.35 28.57
N GLU A 672 -38.33 15.62 29.43
CA GLU A 672 -38.34 15.23 30.84
C GLU A 672 -39.71 14.61 31.17
N VAL A 673 -39.72 13.46 31.84
CA VAL A 673 -40.92 12.76 32.31
C VAL A 673 -40.88 12.70 33.83
N CYS A 674 -41.96 13.12 34.47
CA CYS A 674 -42.15 13.01 35.93
C CYS A 674 -43.37 12.15 36.25
N ALA A 675 -43.32 11.44 37.38
CA ALA A 675 -44.46 10.77 37.99
C ALA A 675 -44.67 11.39 39.39
N GLY A 676 -45.66 12.28 39.52
CA GLY A 676 -45.76 13.18 40.66
C GLY A 676 -44.58 14.16 40.71
N GLU A 677 -43.98 14.35 41.89
CA GLU A 677 -42.78 15.19 42.06
C GLU A 677 -41.46 14.50 41.68
N ARG A 678 -41.50 13.21 41.33
CA ARG A 678 -40.30 12.41 41.07
C ARG A 678 -39.96 12.35 39.58
N LEU A 679 -38.71 12.67 39.25
CA LEU A 679 -38.15 12.56 37.91
C LEU A 679 -38.00 11.10 37.49
N VAL A 680 -38.59 10.72 36.34
CA VAL A 680 -38.64 9.35 35.81
C VAL A 680 -37.67 9.14 34.65
N LEU A 681 -37.61 10.10 33.72
CA LEU A 681 -36.71 10.08 32.57
C LEU A 681 -36.30 11.52 32.25
N THR A 682 -35.02 11.75 31.99
CA THR A 682 -34.55 12.99 31.38
C THR A 682 -33.61 12.71 30.23
N VAL A 683 -33.76 13.50 29.17
CA VAL A 683 -32.88 13.51 28.01
C VAL A 683 -32.33 14.92 27.87
N GLU A 684 -31.03 15.08 28.16
CA GLU A 684 -30.33 16.35 28.04
C GLU A 684 -29.39 16.35 26.82
N PRO A 685 -29.76 16.99 25.71
CA PRO A 685 -28.91 17.07 24.52
C PRO A 685 -27.73 18.05 24.70
N ARG A 686 -26.63 17.71 24.03
CA ARG A 686 -25.36 18.44 23.89
C ARG A 686 -24.87 18.28 22.45
N ILE A 687 -25.23 19.23 21.61
CA ILE A 687 -24.95 19.20 20.17
C ILE A 687 -23.72 20.05 19.88
N PHE A 688 -22.68 19.42 19.34
CA PHE A 688 -21.46 20.07 18.88
C PHE A 688 -21.32 19.90 17.37
N ALA A 689 -21.86 20.86 16.62
CA ALA A 689 -21.88 20.80 15.16
C ALA A 689 -22.63 19.55 14.67
N ASP A 690 -21.94 18.63 13.98
CA ASP A 690 -22.45 17.36 13.47
C ASP A 690 -22.46 16.23 14.53
N ASP A 691 -21.76 16.40 15.65
CA ASP A 691 -21.78 15.47 16.76
C ASP A 691 -22.96 15.78 17.70
N ALA A 692 -23.87 14.83 17.88
CA ALA A 692 -24.92 14.91 18.88
C ALA A 692 -24.59 13.99 20.06
N LEU A 693 -24.64 14.52 21.28
CA LEU A 693 -24.56 13.75 22.52
C LEU A 693 -25.85 13.97 23.30
N ALA A 694 -26.41 12.93 23.90
CA ALA A 694 -27.47 13.07 24.89
C ALA A 694 -27.08 12.38 26.20
N ILE A 695 -27.34 13.06 27.31
CA ILE A 695 -27.27 12.47 28.65
C ILE A 695 -28.69 11.98 28.98
N ILE A 696 -28.87 10.68 29.12
CA ILE A 696 -30.15 10.05 29.38
C ILE A 696 -30.13 9.47 30.79
N ARG A 697 -31.07 9.89 31.63
CA ARG A 697 -31.16 9.45 33.03
C ARG A 697 -32.54 8.91 33.29
N ALA A 698 -32.66 7.76 33.95
CA ALA A 698 -33.95 7.13 34.23
C ALA A 698 -33.95 6.42 35.59
N LEU A 699 -35.13 6.17 36.15
CA LEU A 699 -35.27 5.43 37.41
C LEU A 699 -34.84 3.96 37.30
N ASP A 700 -35.11 3.35 36.15
CA ASP A 700 -34.86 1.94 35.88
C ASP A 700 -34.32 1.73 34.45
N VAL A 701 -33.82 0.52 34.20
CA VAL A 701 -33.13 0.18 32.94
C VAL A 701 -34.09 0.02 31.76
N VAL A 702 -35.34 -0.38 32.01
CA VAL A 702 -36.36 -0.49 30.95
C VAL A 702 -36.72 0.91 30.45
N THR A 703 -36.96 1.84 31.38
CA THR A 703 -37.19 3.25 31.08
C THR A 703 -35.97 3.89 30.42
N LEU A 704 -34.75 3.53 30.84
CA LEU A 704 -33.51 3.97 30.20
C LEU A 704 -33.41 3.50 28.75
N SER A 705 -33.66 2.20 28.50
CA SER A 705 -33.66 1.59 27.16
C SER A 705 -34.66 2.30 26.24
N ARG A 706 -35.90 2.50 26.72
CA ARG A 706 -36.92 3.26 25.99
C ARG A 706 -36.47 4.69 25.68
N GLY A 707 -35.84 5.37 26.63
CA GLY A 707 -35.30 6.72 26.43
C GLY A 707 -34.20 6.76 25.36
N ILE A 708 -33.32 5.76 25.32
CA ILE A 708 -32.27 5.61 24.30
C ILE A 708 -32.88 5.39 22.92
N SER A 709 -33.87 4.50 22.81
CA SER A 709 -34.56 4.22 21.54
C SER A 709 -35.29 5.46 21.03
N GLN A 710 -36.06 6.14 21.89
CA GLN A 710 -36.76 7.39 21.53
C GLN A 710 -35.80 8.50 21.11
N ALA A 711 -34.67 8.66 21.80
CA ALA A 711 -33.66 9.63 21.42
C ALA A 711 -33.05 9.29 20.06
N THR A 712 -32.73 8.02 19.81
CA THR A 712 -32.20 7.55 18.52
C THR A 712 -33.19 7.80 17.39
N ASP A 713 -34.46 7.43 17.57
CA ASP A 713 -35.54 7.67 16.60
C ASP A 713 -35.71 9.17 16.31
N SER A 714 -35.56 10.02 17.33
CA SER A 714 -35.63 11.47 17.20
C SER A 714 -34.48 12.03 16.37
N VAL A 715 -33.25 11.57 16.62
CA VAL A 715 -32.07 11.96 15.80
C VAL A 715 -32.24 11.50 14.36
N GLU A 716 -32.63 10.25 14.14
CA GLU A 716 -32.77 9.69 12.79
C GLU A 716 -33.93 10.33 12.01
N SER A 717 -35.04 10.62 12.67
CA SER A 717 -36.18 11.32 12.07
C SER A 717 -35.83 12.77 11.73
N TRP A 718 -35.11 13.47 12.61
CA TRP A 718 -34.61 14.82 12.32
C TRP A 718 -33.60 14.80 11.17
N ALA A 719 -32.66 13.86 11.15
CA ALA A 719 -31.66 13.73 10.10
C ALA A 719 -32.33 13.52 8.73
N ARG A 720 -33.33 12.63 8.66
CA ARG A 720 -34.13 12.42 7.44
C ARG A 720 -34.83 13.68 6.96
N ARG A 721 -35.47 14.45 7.85
CA ARG A 721 -36.10 15.74 7.49
C ARG A 721 -35.10 16.76 6.95
N ALA A 722 -33.88 16.75 7.46
CA ALA A 722 -32.80 17.62 7.01
C ALA A 722 -32.06 17.11 5.75
N ASP A 723 -32.54 16.03 5.13
CA ASP A 723 -31.91 15.29 4.02
C ASP A 723 -30.47 14.82 4.34
N MET A 724 -30.29 14.36 5.57
CA MET A 724 -29.04 13.81 6.11
C MET A 724 -29.23 12.38 6.61
N ALA A 725 -28.10 11.70 6.89
CA ALA A 725 -28.09 10.35 7.44
C ALA A 725 -27.16 10.27 8.65
N THR A 726 -27.54 9.45 9.63
CA THR A 726 -26.67 9.06 10.75
C THR A 726 -25.62 8.05 10.29
N ASP A 727 -24.54 7.93 11.07
CA ASP A 727 -23.51 6.90 10.91
C ASP A 727 -23.61 5.85 12.02
N PRO A 728 -24.33 4.73 11.78
CA PRO A 728 -24.55 3.71 12.82
C PRO A 728 -23.25 3.11 13.36
N GLU A 729 -22.19 3.05 12.56
CA GLU A 729 -20.88 2.50 12.98
C GLU A 729 -20.17 3.38 14.01
N LYS A 730 -20.61 4.62 14.18
CA LYS A 730 -20.05 5.59 15.13
C LYS A 730 -21.01 5.93 16.28
N HIS A 731 -22.20 5.32 16.31
CA HIS A 731 -23.10 5.46 17.43
C HIS A 731 -22.50 4.72 18.64
N GLU A 732 -22.28 5.42 19.74
CA GLU A 732 -21.81 4.81 20.99
C GLU A 732 -22.81 5.08 22.13
N ILE A 733 -23.04 4.05 22.95
CA ILE A 733 -23.80 4.14 24.20
C ILE A 733 -22.83 3.82 25.33
N LEU A 734 -22.66 4.75 26.26
CA LEU A 734 -21.75 4.64 27.40
C LEU A 734 -22.56 4.74 28.70
N CYS A 735 -22.57 3.67 29.48
CA CYS A 735 -23.22 3.66 30.80
C CYS A 735 -22.23 4.16 31.88
N LEU A 736 -22.72 4.86 32.91
CA LEU A 736 -21.84 5.43 33.95
C LEU A 736 -21.45 4.45 35.08
N THR A 737 -22.08 3.28 35.12
CA THR A 737 -21.85 2.21 36.10
C THR A 737 -21.90 0.86 35.39
N ASP A 738 -21.03 -0.06 35.78
CA ASP A 738 -20.98 -1.42 35.23
C ASP A 738 -22.33 -2.15 35.38
N ASP A 739 -23.01 -2.00 36.52
CA ASP A 739 -24.33 -2.60 36.77
C ASP A 739 -25.40 -2.13 35.76
N THR A 740 -25.39 -0.85 35.40
CA THR A 740 -26.32 -0.31 34.39
C THR A 740 -25.96 -0.82 33.01
N GLU A 741 -24.67 -0.99 32.70
CA GLU A 741 -24.21 -1.55 31.42
C GLU A 741 -24.63 -3.01 31.24
N GLU A 742 -24.49 -3.81 32.30
CA GLU A 742 -24.87 -5.22 32.31
C GLU A 742 -26.39 -5.38 32.16
N LEU A 743 -27.17 -4.70 33.00
CA LEU A 743 -28.64 -4.75 32.93
C LEU A 743 -29.18 -4.23 31.59
N LEU A 744 -28.59 -3.16 31.03
CA LEU A 744 -29.01 -2.61 29.75
C LEU A 744 -28.66 -3.55 28.60
N ARG A 745 -27.51 -4.24 28.67
CA ARG A 745 -27.17 -5.29 27.70
C ARG A 745 -28.14 -6.46 27.75
N GLU A 746 -28.51 -6.89 28.95
CA GLU A 746 -29.53 -7.94 29.12
C GLU A 746 -30.86 -7.51 28.52
N GLU A 747 -31.31 -6.29 28.79
CA GLU A 747 -32.57 -5.76 28.28
C GLU A 747 -32.57 -5.58 26.74
N LEU A 748 -31.50 -5.01 26.17
CA LEU A 748 -31.36 -4.87 24.71
C LEU A 748 -31.20 -6.23 24.00
N SER A 749 -30.65 -7.23 24.69
CA SER A 749 -30.53 -8.60 24.16
C SER A 749 -31.86 -9.37 24.13
N ARG A 750 -32.86 -8.94 24.89
CA ARG A 750 -34.21 -9.53 24.88
C ARG A 750 -35.03 -9.11 23.64
N GLU A 751 -34.63 -8.05 22.94
CA GLU A 751 -35.41 -7.46 21.83
C GLU A 751 -34.75 -7.53 20.43
N ARG A 752 -33.62 -8.22 20.20
CA ARG A 752 -33.05 -8.36 18.85
C ARG A 752 -32.68 -9.79 18.40
N PRO A 753 -33.13 -10.24 17.21
CA PRO A 753 -32.53 -11.36 16.49
C PRO A 753 -31.21 -10.95 15.82
N GLU A 754 -30.38 -11.96 15.58
CA GLU A 754 -28.99 -11.93 15.11
C GLU A 754 -28.76 -11.09 13.82
N GLU A 755 -27.95 -10.04 13.90
CA GLU A 755 -27.18 -9.52 12.75
C GLU A 755 -25.70 -9.41 13.10
N GLY A 756 -24.98 -10.51 12.88
CA GLY A 756 -23.53 -10.55 12.79
C GLY A 756 -23.17 -11.44 11.62
N ALA A 757 -22.24 -11.00 10.76
CA ALA A 757 -21.83 -11.75 9.57
C ALA A 757 -21.58 -13.23 9.89
N SER A 758 -22.10 -14.12 9.03
CA SER A 758 -22.00 -15.58 9.19
C SER A 758 -20.60 -15.99 9.66
N PRO A 759 -20.48 -16.80 10.73
CA PRO A 759 -19.19 -17.30 11.23
C PRO A 759 -18.30 -17.92 10.13
N GLU A 760 -18.92 -18.50 9.09
CA GLU A 760 -18.23 -19.06 7.93
C GLU A 760 -17.58 -17.97 7.06
N VAL A 761 -18.28 -16.86 6.83
CA VAL A 761 -17.79 -15.71 6.07
C VAL A 761 -16.65 -15.01 6.81
N LEU A 762 -16.76 -14.88 8.14
CA LEU A 762 -15.70 -14.33 8.99
C LEU A 762 -14.45 -15.22 8.98
N LEU A 763 -14.61 -16.54 9.11
CA LEU A 763 -13.50 -17.49 9.06
C LEU A 763 -12.84 -17.56 7.68
N LYS A 764 -13.61 -17.45 6.60
CA LYS A 764 -13.10 -17.44 5.22
C LYS A 764 -12.29 -16.18 4.96
N THR A 765 -12.82 -15.01 5.31
CA THR A 765 -12.13 -13.71 5.19
C THR A 765 -10.86 -13.67 6.04
N TRP A 766 -10.91 -14.20 7.26
CA TRP A 766 -9.74 -14.29 8.14
C TRP A 766 -8.60 -15.08 7.51
N LYS A 767 -8.89 -16.28 7.00
CA LYS A 767 -7.88 -17.15 6.38
C LYS A 767 -7.36 -16.61 5.04
N GLN A 768 -8.25 -16.10 4.19
CA GLN A 768 -7.91 -15.69 2.82
C GLN A 768 -7.33 -14.29 2.70
N SER A 769 -7.62 -13.40 3.64
CA SER A 769 -7.19 -11.99 3.55
C SER A 769 -6.21 -11.60 4.67
N VAL A 770 -6.51 -11.95 5.92
CA VAL A 770 -5.70 -11.50 7.07
C VAL A 770 -4.45 -12.37 7.24
N VAL A 771 -4.64 -13.70 7.36
CA VAL A 771 -3.53 -14.64 7.54
C VAL A 771 -2.62 -14.68 6.32
N SER A 772 -3.17 -14.73 5.11
CA SER A 772 -2.41 -14.75 3.86
C SER A 772 -1.53 -13.50 3.68
N THR A 773 -2.04 -12.31 4.01
CA THR A 773 -1.31 -11.04 3.90
C THR A 773 -0.25 -10.91 4.98
N LEU A 774 -0.56 -11.27 6.24
CA LEU A 774 0.42 -11.17 7.33
C LEU A 774 1.60 -12.13 7.16
N LEU A 775 1.34 -13.29 6.56
CA LEU A 775 2.35 -14.31 6.33
C LEU A 775 2.96 -14.24 4.93
N TYR A 776 2.61 -13.21 4.16
CA TYR A 776 3.25 -12.90 2.89
C TYR A 776 4.69 -12.47 3.16
N SER A 777 5.66 -13.10 2.50
CA SER A 777 7.09 -12.82 2.66
C SER A 777 7.64 -13.06 4.08
N VAL A 778 7.01 -13.94 4.87
CA VAL A 778 7.47 -14.28 6.23
C VAL A 778 8.89 -14.82 6.25
N GLU A 779 9.33 -15.50 5.20
CA GLU A 779 10.73 -15.86 4.98
C GLU A 779 11.72 -14.68 5.00
N ILE A 780 11.30 -13.48 4.57
CA ILE A 780 12.15 -12.29 4.43
C ILE A 780 12.18 -11.50 5.75
N TRP A 781 11.02 -11.29 6.37
CA TRP A 781 10.92 -10.39 7.52
C TRP A 781 11.02 -11.09 8.89
N ALA A 782 10.70 -12.40 9.00
CA ALA A 782 10.75 -13.11 10.28
C ALA A 782 12.12 -12.98 10.98
N PRO A 783 13.27 -13.06 10.28
CA PRO A 783 14.60 -12.84 10.87
C PRO A 783 14.81 -11.47 11.55
N ALA A 784 14.10 -10.43 11.07
CA ALA A 784 14.23 -9.06 11.55
C ALA A 784 13.28 -8.74 12.71
N SER A 785 12.46 -9.69 13.15
CA SER A 785 11.41 -9.48 14.14
C SER A 785 11.66 -10.23 15.46
N ASP A 786 11.21 -9.65 16.57
CA ASP A 786 11.28 -10.30 17.88
C ASP A 786 10.06 -11.20 18.13
N LEU A 787 10.30 -12.44 18.58
CA LEU A 787 9.26 -13.46 18.76
C LEU A 787 8.19 -12.99 19.75
N LYS A 788 8.59 -12.41 20.89
CA LYS A 788 7.65 -12.02 21.93
C LYS A 788 6.75 -10.90 21.43
N TRP A 789 7.34 -9.90 20.77
CA TRP A 789 6.61 -8.82 20.14
C TRP A 789 5.62 -9.33 19.09
N PHE A 790 6.03 -10.25 18.21
CA PHE A 790 5.17 -10.77 17.15
C PHE A 790 4.02 -11.64 17.71
N GLN A 791 4.32 -12.47 18.72
CA GLN A 791 3.31 -13.24 19.44
C GLN A 791 2.27 -12.33 20.10
N ASP A 792 2.70 -11.24 20.77
CA ASP A 792 1.80 -10.30 21.42
C ASP A 792 0.88 -9.58 20.42
N LYS A 793 1.39 -9.29 19.22
CA LYS A 793 0.59 -8.70 18.13
C LYS A 793 -0.40 -9.69 17.52
N CYS A 794 0.04 -10.92 17.24
CA CYS A 794 -0.83 -11.97 16.70
C CYS A 794 -1.94 -12.36 17.69
N THR A 795 -1.61 -12.49 18.98
CA THR A 795 -2.57 -12.83 20.04
C THR A 795 -3.68 -11.79 20.13
N ARG A 796 -3.38 -10.50 19.97
CA ARG A 796 -4.40 -9.43 19.97
C ARG A 796 -5.30 -9.48 18.73
N LEU A 797 -4.74 -9.85 17.58
CA LEU A 797 -5.50 -10.02 16.34
C LEU A 797 -6.43 -11.24 16.44
N GLU A 798 -5.91 -12.38 16.91
CA GLU A 798 -6.68 -13.60 17.13
C GLU A 798 -7.78 -13.41 18.18
N ALA A 799 -7.51 -12.66 19.25
CA ALA A 799 -8.52 -12.29 20.23
C ALA A 799 -9.65 -11.44 19.62
N CYS A 800 -9.34 -10.61 18.63
CA CYS A 800 -10.36 -9.85 17.91
C CYS A 800 -11.32 -10.80 17.16
N LEU A 801 -10.77 -11.76 16.40
CA LEU A 801 -11.56 -12.80 15.74
C LEU A 801 -12.37 -13.63 16.75
N GLY A 802 -11.75 -14.05 17.85
CA GLY A 802 -12.40 -14.85 18.89
C GLY A 802 -13.59 -14.14 19.50
N ARG A 803 -13.48 -12.82 19.75
CA ARG A 803 -14.60 -12.01 20.22
C ARG A 803 -15.71 -11.89 19.17
N MET A 804 -15.34 -11.68 17.90
CA MET A 804 -16.32 -11.58 16.81
C MET A 804 -17.08 -12.89 16.57
N LEU A 805 -16.41 -14.04 16.66
CA LEU A 805 -17.04 -15.35 16.47
C LEU A 805 -17.94 -15.78 17.64
N MET A 806 -17.69 -15.24 18.83
CA MET A 806 -18.39 -15.63 20.05
C MET A 806 -19.36 -14.56 20.56
N GLY A 807 -19.44 -13.40 19.90
CA GLY A 807 -20.20 -12.25 20.39
C GLY A 807 -19.70 -11.71 21.74
N CYS A 808 -18.44 -11.98 22.11
CA CYS A 808 -17.91 -11.61 23.42
C CYS A 808 -17.50 -10.13 23.48
N VAL A 809 -17.74 -9.50 24.63
CA VAL A 809 -17.39 -8.09 24.89
C VAL A 809 -15.88 -7.85 24.84
N ARG A 810 -15.46 -6.63 24.50
CA ARG A 810 -14.03 -6.25 24.36
C ARG A 810 -13.20 -6.48 25.63
N ALA A 811 -13.82 -6.41 26.81
CA ALA A 811 -13.18 -6.66 28.11
C ALA A 811 -12.76 -8.12 28.33
N THR A 812 -13.27 -9.07 27.54
CA THR A 812 -12.94 -10.48 27.67
C THR A 812 -11.42 -10.69 27.50
N PRO A 813 -10.75 -11.46 28.40
CA PRO A 813 -9.30 -11.61 28.40
C PRO A 813 -8.74 -11.96 27.01
N THR A 814 -7.74 -11.20 26.58
CA THR A 814 -7.18 -11.30 25.21
C THR A 814 -6.63 -12.71 24.96
N GLU A 815 -5.96 -13.29 25.95
CA GLU A 815 -5.39 -14.63 25.90
C GLU A 815 -6.48 -15.72 25.80
N LEU A 816 -7.61 -15.52 26.51
CA LEU A 816 -8.76 -16.44 26.44
C LEU A 816 -9.39 -16.42 25.05
N MET A 817 -9.65 -15.22 24.51
CA MET A 817 -10.28 -15.07 23.19
C MET A 817 -9.36 -15.54 22.06
N ALA A 818 -8.05 -15.33 22.19
CA ALA A 818 -7.08 -15.90 21.27
C ALA A 818 -7.08 -17.44 21.33
N LYS A 819 -7.20 -18.05 22.52
CA LYS A 819 -7.36 -19.50 22.69
C LYS A 819 -8.65 -20.01 22.04
N VAL A 820 -9.77 -19.29 22.19
CA VAL A 820 -11.04 -19.62 21.53
C VAL A 820 -10.91 -19.53 20.00
N ALA A 821 -10.34 -18.45 19.47
CA ALA A 821 -10.04 -18.34 18.05
C ALA A 821 -9.13 -19.48 17.54
N SER A 822 -8.20 -19.93 18.39
CA SER A 822 -7.29 -21.05 18.09
C SER A 822 -8.01 -22.40 17.97
N THR A 823 -9.25 -22.53 18.45
CA THR A 823 -10.06 -23.75 18.27
C THR A 823 -10.66 -23.87 16.86
N VAL A 824 -10.83 -22.74 16.16
CA VAL A 824 -11.52 -22.62 14.86
C VAL A 824 -10.57 -22.19 13.72
N ALA A 825 -9.52 -21.45 14.04
CA ALA A 825 -8.43 -21.05 13.16
C ALA A 825 -7.08 -21.39 13.80
N ARG A 826 -6.05 -21.60 12.98
CA ARG A 826 -4.70 -21.84 13.50
C ARG A 826 -4.04 -20.51 13.92
N PRO A 827 -3.24 -20.46 15.00
CA PRO A 827 -2.55 -19.21 15.38
C PRO A 827 -1.61 -18.71 14.28
N ILE A 828 -1.64 -17.42 14.00
CA ILE A 828 -0.86 -16.72 12.96
C ILE A 828 0.63 -16.88 13.24
N TRP A 829 1.05 -16.70 14.50
CA TRP A 829 2.45 -16.81 14.87
C TRP A 829 3.00 -18.23 14.74
N TRP A 830 2.13 -19.24 14.86
CA TRP A 830 2.46 -20.63 14.59
C TRP A 830 2.62 -20.89 13.08
N GLU A 831 1.72 -20.37 12.25
CA GLU A 831 1.80 -20.54 10.79
C GLU A 831 3.02 -19.79 10.22
N ALA A 832 3.42 -18.67 10.83
CA ALA A 832 4.70 -17.99 10.56
C ALA A 832 5.91 -18.88 10.86
N ARG A 833 6.01 -19.44 12.08
CA ARG A 833 7.08 -20.39 12.48
C ARG A 833 7.19 -21.55 11.49
N ARG A 834 6.03 -22.13 11.12
CA ARG A 834 5.94 -23.25 10.18
C ARG A 834 6.43 -22.85 8.78
N ARG A 835 6.02 -21.69 8.26
CA ARG A 835 6.47 -21.20 6.95
C ARG A 835 7.95 -20.85 6.94
N THR A 836 8.48 -20.21 7.99
CA THR A 836 9.92 -19.92 8.11
C THR A 836 10.73 -21.21 8.16
N ALA A 837 10.28 -22.22 8.91
CA ALA A 837 10.93 -23.53 8.96
C ALA A 837 10.85 -24.28 7.62
N LYS A 838 9.69 -24.29 6.96
CA LYS A 838 9.50 -24.91 5.63
C LYS A 838 10.32 -24.21 4.55
N TYR A 839 10.30 -22.88 4.49
CA TYR A 839 11.11 -22.10 3.56
C TYR A 839 12.58 -22.47 3.70
N TRP A 840 13.08 -22.53 4.94
CA TRP A 840 14.50 -22.82 5.20
C TRP A 840 14.90 -24.26 4.86
N LEU A 841 14.07 -25.25 5.20
CA LEU A 841 14.24 -26.66 4.78
C LEU A 841 14.25 -26.82 3.25
N HIS A 842 13.65 -25.88 2.52
CA HIS A 842 13.60 -25.89 1.05
C HIS A 842 14.66 -25.01 0.36
N THR A 843 15.42 -24.16 1.07
CA THR A 843 16.31 -23.15 0.42
C THR A 843 17.81 -23.25 0.72
N ASN A 844 18.31 -24.12 1.62
CA ASN A 844 19.76 -24.16 1.92
C ASN A 844 20.36 -25.57 1.97
N ASP A 845 21.23 -25.83 1.00
CA ASP A 845 22.09 -27.02 0.80
C ASP A 845 23.37 -27.04 1.68
N THR A 846 23.52 -26.13 2.64
CA THR A 846 24.71 -26.04 3.51
C THR A 846 24.35 -25.71 4.95
N GLU A 847 25.28 -25.98 5.88
CA GLU A 847 25.12 -25.82 7.33
C GLU A 847 24.30 -24.60 7.73
N CYS A 848 23.38 -24.82 8.68
CA CYS A 848 22.56 -23.77 9.27
C CYS A 848 23.45 -22.58 9.67
N PRO A 849 23.36 -21.42 8.99
CA PRO A 849 24.15 -20.26 9.36
C PRO A 849 23.90 -19.97 10.84
N GLY A 850 24.95 -19.77 11.64
CA GLY A 850 24.83 -19.68 13.10
C GLY A 850 23.81 -18.64 13.58
N TRP A 851 23.45 -17.65 12.75
CA TRP A 851 22.38 -16.69 13.02
C TRP A 851 20.96 -17.23 12.79
N ILE A 852 20.74 -18.16 11.84
CA ILE A 852 19.47 -18.87 11.63
C ILE A 852 19.28 -19.95 12.69
N ALA A 853 20.34 -20.68 13.05
CA ALA A 853 20.29 -21.62 14.19
C ALA A 853 19.95 -20.87 15.49
N LYS A 854 20.56 -19.70 15.69
CA LYS A 854 20.19 -18.77 16.78
C LYS A 854 18.76 -18.23 16.63
N LEU A 855 18.26 -18.00 15.42
CA LEU A 855 16.87 -17.55 15.17
C LEU A 855 15.85 -18.64 15.49
N LEU A 856 16.03 -19.86 14.98
CA LEU A 856 15.18 -21.03 15.26
C LEU A 856 15.18 -21.36 16.75
N LYS A 857 16.35 -21.29 17.40
CA LYS A 857 16.52 -21.39 18.85
C LYS A 857 15.81 -20.25 19.60
N LYS A 858 15.93 -18.99 19.13
CA LYS A 858 15.21 -17.82 19.66
C LYS A 858 13.69 -17.92 19.44
N TRP A 859 13.25 -18.68 18.43
CA TRP A 859 11.85 -18.95 18.10
C TRP A 859 11.34 -20.27 18.72
N GLY A 860 12.11 -20.95 19.57
CA GLY A 860 11.69 -22.13 20.36
C GLY A 860 11.70 -23.46 19.62
N VAL A 861 12.28 -23.53 18.42
CA VAL A 861 12.41 -24.77 17.64
C VAL A 861 13.77 -25.40 17.99
N ALA A 862 13.75 -26.52 18.72
CA ALA A 862 14.97 -27.28 19.00
C ALA A 862 15.47 -27.92 17.69
N HIS A 863 16.81 -27.95 17.55
CA HIS A 863 17.62 -28.40 16.41
C HIS A 863 16.86 -29.22 15.34
N PRO A 864 16.85 -28.81 14.06
CA PRO A 864 16.56 -29.73 12.98
C PRO A 864 17.77 -30.65 12.84
N GLU A 865 17.84 -31.72 13.64
CA GLU A 865 18.67 -32.87 13.29
C GLU A 865 17.95 -33.63 12.18
N GLY A 866 18.08 -33.11 10.97
CA GLY A 866 17.85 -33.85 9.73
C GLY A 866 19.13 -33.77 8.93
N PRO A 867 19.62 -34.87 8.34
CA PRO A 867 20.84 -34.85 7.55
C PRO A 867 20.72 -33.87 6.39
N LYS A 868 21.86 -33.22 6.09
CA LYS A 868 22.05 -32.24 5.03
C LYS A 868 21.73 -32.90 3.68
N GLU A 869 20.61 -32.58 3.06
CA GLU A 869 20.38 -32.93 1.67
C GLU A 869 21.00 -31.85 0.78
N ARG A 870 21.76 -32.30 -0.23
CA ARG A 870 22.08 -31.52 -1.42
C ARG A 870 20.95 -31.69 -2.43
N HIS A 871 20.31 -30.62 -2.88
CA HIS A 871 19.48 -30.61 -4.07
C HIS A 871 20.36 -30.38 -5.30
N ILE A 872 20.84 -31.48 -5.89
CA ILE A 872 21.26 -31.47 -7.28
C ILE A 872 19.98 -31.57 -8.12
N GLY A 873 19.49 -30.42 -8.58
CA GLY A 873 18.52 -30.39 -9.67
C GLY A 873 19.16 -30.94 -10.94
N ARG A 874 18.95 -32.22 -11.22
CA ARG A 874 18.80 -32.76 -12.56
C ARG A 874 17.57 -33.65 -12.56
N ASP A 875 16.76 -33.56 -13.61
CA ASP A 875 15.73 -34.55 -13.91
C ASP A 875 16.42 -35.92 -13.92
N TRP A 876 16.06 -36.78 -12.95
CA TRP A 876 16.55 -38.15 -12.91
C TRP A 876 15.91 -38.90 -14.08
N ASP A 877 16.74 -39.31 -15.05
CA ASP A 877 16.32 -40.13 -16.17
C ASP A 877 16.45 -41.61 -15.74
N PRO A 878 15.33 -42.31 -15.51
CA PRO A 878 15.39 -43.68 -15.00
C PRO A 878 16.09 -44.61 -16.00
N PRO A 879 16.96 -45.54 -15.55
CA PRO A 879 17.59 -46.52 -16.43
C PRO A 879 16.54 -47.28 -17.24
N ARG A 880 16.85 -47.61 -18.51
CA ARG A 880 15.94 -48.37 -19.39
C ARG A 880 15.49 -49.70 -18.78
N ASP A 881 16.34 -50.31 -17.96
CA ASP A 881 16.09 -51.59 -17.29
C ASP A 881 15.39 -51.46 -15.93
N LEU A 882 14.98 -50.24 -15.55
CA LEU A 882 14.07 -50.00 -14.43
C LEU A 882 12.62 -49.88 -14.94
N ARG A 883 11.72 -50.70 -14.38
CA ARG A 883 10.26 -50.58 -14.56
C ARG A 883 9.58 -50.22 -13.26
N LEU A 884 9.03 -49.01 -13.17
CA LEU A 884 8.11 -48.59 -12.09
C LEU A 884 6.67 -48.79 -12.54
N ALA A 885 5.91 -49.64 -11.85
CA ALA A 885 4.54 -50.01 -12.23
C ALA A 885 3.55 -49.71 -11.09
N PRO A 886 3.16 -48.43 -10.87
CA PRO A 886 2.22 -48.06 -9.82
C PRO A 886 0.79 -48.55 -10.07
N GLU A 887 0.46 -48.95 -11.30
CA GLU A 887 -0.81 -49.58 -11.64
C GLU A 887 -0.80 -51.11 -11.50
N GLY A 888 0.34 -51.69 -11.12
CA GLY A 888 0.57 -53.13 -11.06
C GLY A 888 1.10 -53.70 -12.38
N ILE A 889 1.46 -54.98 -12.35
CA ILE A 889 1.85 -55.77 -13.52
C ILE A 889 1.11 -57.12 -13.47
N ASP A 890 0.87 -57.71 -14.63
CA ASP A 890 0.47 -59.11 -14.68
C ASP A 890 1.57 -59.98 -14.08
N ARG A 891 1.18 -60.97 -13.28
CA ARG A 891 2.10 -61.90 -12.63
C ARG A 891 2.59 -62.92 -13.67
N ASP A 892 3.41 -62.47 -14.63
CA ASP A 892 4.03 -63.36 -15.60
C ASP A 892 4.98 -64.34 -14.91
N GLU A 893 4.99 -65.59 -15.42
CA GLU A 893 5.92 -66.65 -15.08
C GLU A 893 7.37 -66.15 -15.25
N GLY A 894 8.02 -65.84 -14.12
CA GLY A 894 9.40 -65.39 -14.07
C GLY A 894 10.35 -66.48 -14.58
N SER A 895 11.25 -66.08 -15.47
CA SER A 895 12.36 -66.89 -15.95
C SER A 895 13.34 -67.24 -14.83
N SER A 896 14.04 -68.38 -14.97
CA SER A 896 15.25 -68.75 -14.23
C SER A 896 16.14 -67.52 -13.96
N GLY A 897 16.48 -67.28 -12.69
CA GLY A 897 17.30 -66.13 -12.26
C GLY A 897 16.54 -64.86 -11.84
N THR A 898 15.25 -64.93 -11.48
CA THR A 898 14.48 -63.77 -10.97
C THR A 898 14.31 -63.80 -9.45
N LEU A 899 14.78 -62.77 -8.75
CA LEU A 899 14.53 -62.59 -7.31
C LEU A 899 13.21 -61.84 -7.09
N THR A 900 12.33 -62.38 -6.24
CA THR A 900 11.02 -61.79 -5.96
C THR A 900 10.88 -61.43 -4.47
N TYR A 901 10.50 -60.17 -4.22
CA TYR A 901 10.34 -59.61 -2.89
C TYR A 901 8.95 -58.98 -2.70
N TYR A 902 8.46 -59.04 -1.47
CA TYR A 902 7.34 -58.26 -0.96
C TYR A 902 7.83 -57.33 0.14
N SER A 903 7.33 -56.10 0.17
CA SER A 903 7.73 -55.08 1.14
C SER A 903 6.51 -54.35 1.66
N ASP A 904 6.52 -54.05 2.96
CA ASP A 904 5.43 -53.32 3.61
C ASP A 904 5.96 -52.45 4.77
N GLY A 905 5.15 -51.48 5.20
CA GLY A 905 5.37 -50.57 6.31
C GLY A 905 4.23 -50.62 7.32
N SER A 906 4.55 -50.71 8.60
CA SER A 906 3.56 -50.71 9.69
C SER A 906 3.74 -49.48 10.59
N LEU A 907 2.63 -48.86 11.00
CA LEU A 907 2.64 -47.71 11.90
C LEU A 907 1.63 -47.87 13.03
N LEU A 908 2.06 -47.64 14.28
CA LEU A 908 1.19 -47.59 15.46
C LEU A 908 1.35 -46.25 16.16
N ALA A 909 0.24 -45.53 16.30
CA ALA A 909 0.20 -44.29 17.07
C ALA A 909 -0.05 -44.60 18.55
N LEU A 910 1.00 -44.57 19.37
CA LEU A 910 0.91 -44.75 20.83
C LEU A 910 0.37 -43.50 21.55
N SER A 911 0.64 -42.30 21.00
CA SER A 911 0.06 -41.03 21.46
C SER A 911 0.06 -40.00 20.33
N LYS A 912 -0.44 -38.77 20.58
CA LYS A 912 -0.36 -37.67 19.60
C LYS A 912 1.08 -37.34 19.15
N ILE A 913 2.10 -37.73 19.93
CA ILE A 913 3.52 -37.40 19.71
C ILE A 913 4.38 -38.64 19.48
N ARG A 914 4.02 -39.77 20.08
CA ARG A 914 4.80 -41.01 20.03
C ARG A 914 4.21 -41.97 19.01
N MET A 915 4.97 -42.28 17.96
CA MET A 915 4.64 -43.27 16.95
C MET A 915 5.74 -44.33 16.93
N GLU A 916 5.35 -45.57 16.73
CA GLU A 916 6.28 -46.66 16.41
C GLU A 916 6.04 -47.04 14.96
N VAL A 917 7.13 -47.13 14.20
CA VAL A 917 7.09 -47.42 12.77
C VAL A 917 8.03 -48.59 12.50
N GLY A 918 7.53 -49.56 11.75
CA GLY A 918 8.28 -50.71 11.28
C GLY A 918 8.23 -50.80 9.76
N SER A 919 9.22 -51.46 9.19
CA SER A 919 9.32 -51.80 7.77
C SER A 919 9.71 -53.27 7.67
N ALA A 920 9.36 -53.95 6.60
CA ALA A 920 9.85 -55.30 6.36
C ALA A 920 10.04 -55.61 4.87
N VAL A 921 10.91 -56.58 4.62
CA VAL A 921 11.10 -57.20 3.31
C VAL A 921 10.99 -58.71 3.47
N VAL A 922 10.25 -59.33 2.57
CA VAL A 922 10.01 -60.77 2.48
C VAL A 922 10.50 -61.25 1.13
N LYS A 923 11.37 -62.28 1.11
CA LYS A 923 11.81 -62.96 -0.11
C LYS A 923 10.97 -64.22 -0.31
N VAL A 924 10.46 -64.42 -1.52
CA VAL A 924 9.63 -65.58 -1.85
C VAL A 924 10.22 -66.37 -3.01
N ARG A 925 10.04 -67.69 -2.97
CA ARG A 925 10.42 -68.57 -4.06
C ARG A 925 9.39 -68.48 -5.17
N HIS A 926 9.85 -68.33 -6.41
CA HIS A 926 8.95 -68.32 -7.56
C HIS A 926 8.20 -69.68 -7.68
N ASN A 927 6.92 -69.63 -8.04
CA ASN A 927 6.13 -70.73 -8.61
C ASN A 927 5.35 -71.72 -7.73
N LYS A 928 4.89 -71.37 -6.51
CA LYS A 928 3.68 -71.94 -5.84
C LYS A 928 3.55 -71.44 -4.41
N TYR A 929 2.56 -70.58 -4.14
CA TYR A 929 2.15 -70.30 -2.75
C TYR A 929 1.59 -71.56 -2.04
N ASP A 930 1.26 -72.59 -2.82
CA ASP A 930 0.73 -73.88 -2.35
C ASP A 930 1.81 -74.91 -1.99
N ALA A 931 3.11 -74.59 -2.14
CA ALA A 931 4.21 -75.47 -1.79
C ALA A 931 4.77 -75.16 -0.38
N PRO A 932 5.10 -76.18 0.45
CA PRO A 932 5.80 -75.96 1.72
C PRO A 932 7.13 -75.21 1.48
N GLY A 933 7.35 -74.11 2.21
CA GLY A 933 8.59 -73.32 2.09
C GLY A 933 8.62 -72.29 0.94
N TRP A 934 7.45 -71.81 0.48
CA TRP A 934 7.36 -70.71 -0.49
C TRP A 934 7.94 -69.38 0.04
N LEU A 935 7.90 -69.18 1.36
CA LEU A 935 8.55 -68.10 2.08
C LEU A 935 10.02 -68.49 2.32
N GLU A 936 10.96 -67.81 1.66
CA GLU A 936 12.39 -68.12 1.81
C GLU A 936 12.97 -67.50 3.07
N ASP A 937 12.79 -66.18 3.23
CA ASP A 937 13.29 -65.43 4.39
C ASP A 937 12.55 -64.09 4.52
N PHE A 938 12.55 -63.51 5.72
CA PHE A 938 11.96 -62.21 6.00
C PHE A 938 12.82 -61.38 6.97
N ARG A 939 12.94 -60.08 6.70
CA ARG A 939 13.76 -59.16 7.47
C ARG A 939 12.89 -58.01 8.02
N PRO A 940 12.57 -58.01 9.33
CA PRO A 940 11.85 -56.92 9.97
C PRO A 940 12.81 -55.81 10.45
N PHE A 941 12.41 -54.56 10.26
CA PHE A 941 13.16 -53.36 10.61
C PHE A 941 12.33 -52.45 11.53
N LYS A 942 12.93 -51.97 12.62
CA LYS A 942 12.38 -50.92 13.48
C LYS A 942 12.98 -49.59 13.08
N ILE A 943 12.13 -48.60 12.80
CA ILE A 943 12.62 -47.25 12.47
C ILE A 943 12.81 -46.47 13.77
N ASP A 944 14.04 -46.03 14.00
CA ASP A 944 14.44 -45.19 15.11
C ASP A 944 14.22 -43.72 14.75
N GLY A 945 13.28 -43.10 15.45
CA GLY A 945 12.81 -41.74 15.17
C GLY A 945 11.49 -41.68 14.39
N PRO A 946 10.98 -40.47 14.15
CA PRO A 946 9.69 -40.28 13.53
C PRO A 946 9.74 -40.55 12.02
N ALA A 947 8.98 -41.53 11.55
CA ALA A 947 8.76 -41.80 10.13
C ALA A 947 7.27 -41.88 9.80
N ASN A 948 6.93 -41.79 8.52
CA ASN A 948 5.61 -42.13 8.02
C ASN A 948 5.62 -43.50 7.31
N ILE A 949 4.44 -44.04 7.03
CA ILE A 949 4.29 -45.37 6.42
C ILE A 949 4.96 -45.44 5.03
N CYS A 950 4.87 -44.36 4.24
CA CYS A 950 5.52 -44.28 2.93
C CYS A 950 7.05 -44.36 3.03
N GLN A 951 7.67 -43.73 4.03
CA GLN A 951 9.11 -43.84 4.29
C GLN A 951 9.51 -45.25 4.77
N ALA A 952 8.62 -45.93 5.51
CA ALA A 952 8.83 -47.30 5.90
C ALA A 952 8.80 -48.25 4.69
N GLU A 953 7.91 -48.03 3.75
CA GLU A 953 7.84 -48.82 2.53
C GLU A 953 8.99 -48.53 1.56
N GLN A 954 9.40 -47.26 1.43
CA GLN A 954 10.63 -46.89 0.73
C GLN A 954 11.86 -47.58 1.34
N LEU A 955 11.95 -47.63 2.67
CA LEU A 955 13.03 -48.34 3.35
C LEU A 955 13.01 -49.84 3.01
N GLY A 956 11.83 -50.45 2.91
CA GLY A 956 11.71 -51.85 2.51
C GLY A 956 12.20 -52.08 1.07
N VAL A 957 11.84 -51.20 0.13
CA VAL A 957 12.40 -51.23 -1.25
C VAL A 957 13.93 -51.13 -1.22
N LEU A 958 14.48 -50.18 -0.47
CA LEU A 958 15.93 -50.03 -0.32
C LEU A 958 16.59 -51.31 0.20
N LYS A 959 15.99 -51.96 1.21
CA LYS A 959 16.51 -53.18 1.81
C LYS A 959 16.40 -54.39 0.89
N ALA A 960 15.36 -54.49 0.07
CA ALA A 960 15.23 -55.52 -0.96
C ALA A 960 16.32 -55.40 -2.03
N LEU A 961 16.65 -54.19 -2.45
CA LEU A 961 17.74 -53.92 -3.41
C LEU A 961 19.11 -54.26 -2.82
N GLN A 962 19.37 -53.83 -1.57
CA GLN A 962 20.62 -54.18 -0.86
C GLN A 962 20.78 -55.69 -0.71
N TRP A 963 19.71 -56.41 -0.36
CA TRP A 963 19.74 -57.86 -0.25
C TRP A 963 19.96 -58.54 -1.61
N SER A 964 19.36 -58.02 -2.67
CA SER A 964 19.60 -58.54 -4.03
C SER A 964 21.06 -58.40 -4.43
N LYS A 965 21.68 -57.26 -4.10
CA LYS A 965 23.11 -57.03 -4.31
C LYS A 965 23.98 -58.02 -3.53
N GLU A 966 23.67 -58.25 -2.25
CA GLU A 966 24.37 -59.26 -1.42
C GLU A 966 24.35 -60.65 -2.08
N VAL A 967 23.21 -61.07 -2.63
CA VAL A 967 23.06 -62.37 -3.32
C VAL A 967 23.86 -62.44 -4.62
N ILE A 968 23.93 -61.33 -5.38
CA ILE A 968 24.72 -61.22 -6.61
C ILE A 968 26.22 -61.28 -6.29
N ASP A 969 26.68 -60.51 -5.29
CA ASP A 969 28.08 -60.40 -4.91
C ASP A 969 28.61 -61.74 -4.33
N GLN A 970 27.75 -62.55 -3.72
CA GLN A 970 28.10 -63.88 -3.19
C GLN A 970 28.12 -65.01 -4.25
N GLY A 971 27.91 -64.69 -5.53
CA GLY A 971 28.08 -65.63 -6.64
C GLY A 971 26.82 -66.39 -7.08
N GLY A 972 25.64 -66.04 -6.58
CA GLY A 972 24.33 -66.54 -7.04
C GLY A 972 24.03 -68.02 -6.76
N GLU A 973 22.89 -68.30 -6.11
CA GLU A 973 22.37 -69.66 -5.96
C GLU A 973 21.94 -70.24 -7.32
N GLY A 974 22.79 -71.12 -7.87
CA GLY A 974 22.48 -72.04 -8.96
C GLY A 974 22.66 -71.48 -10.37
N GLY A 975 23.80 -71.80 -11.00
CA GLY A 975 24.05 -71.96 -12.45
C GLY A 975 23.78 -70.79 -13.42
N ASP A 976 22.65 -70.11 -13.29
CA ASP A 976 22.17 -68.96 -14.05
C ASP A 976 22.18 -67.74 -13.11
N GLY A 977 23.20 -66.88 -13.18
CA GLY A 977 23.27 -65.66 -12.34
C GLY A 977 21.99 -64.80 -12.40
N VAL A 978 21.76 -63.96 -11.38
CA VAL A 978 20.53 -63.15 -11.23
C VAL A 978 20.33 -62.22 -12.44
N LYS A 979 19.22 -62.39 -13.17
CA LYS A 979 18.87 -61.63 -14.39
C LYS A 979 17.80 -60.55 -14.13
N ALA A 980 17.00 -60.70 -13.07
CA ALA A 980 15.94 -59.74 -12.74
C ALA A 980 15.59 -59.70 -11.25
N ILE A 981 15.11 -58.55 -10.79
CA ILE A 981 14.62 -58.29 -9.43
C ILE A 981 13.19 -57.72 -9.55
N LYS A 982 12.22 -58.37 -8.89
CA LYS A 982 10.83 -57.91 -8.79
C LYS A 982 10.50 -57.59 -7.33
N ILE A 983 10.04 -56.37 -7.05
CA ILE A 983 9.63 -55.92 -5.71
C ILE A 983 8.17 -55.49 -5.76
N PHE A 984 7.34 -56.13 -4.93
CA PHE A 984 5.93 -55.81 -4.76
C PHE A 984 5.70 -55.05 -3.45
N LEU A 985 4.89 -54.00 -3.50
CA LEU A 985 4.45 -53.23 -2.35
C LEU A 985 3.03 -52.69 -2.58
N ASP A 986 2.28 -52.45 -1.52
CA ASP A 986 0.89 -52.01 -1.61
C ASP A 986 0.70 -50.49 -1.61
N SER A 987 1.77 -49.70 -1.44
CA SER A 987 1.73 -48.24 -1.61
C SER A 987 2.18 -47.77 -2.97
N ARG A 988 1.18 -47.40 -3.77
CA ARG A 988 1.36 -46.60 -4.99
C ARG A 988 2.16 -45.33 -4.73
N SER A 989 1.99 -44.72 -3.55
CA SER A 989 2.66 -43.47 -3.20
C SER A 989 4.17 -43.63 -3.04
N ALA A 990 4.64 -44.77 -2.52
CA ALA A 990 6.06 -45.08 -2.44
C ALA A 990 6.65 -45.29 -3.84
N ILE A 991 5.98 -46.04 -4.72
CA ILE A 991 6.42 -46.28 -6.11
C ILE A 991 6.52 -44.97 -6.91
N GLN A 992 5.46 -44.16 -6.86
CA GLN A 992 5.41 -42.87 -7.56
C GLN A 992 6.49 -41.91 -7.04
N SER A 993 6.81 -41.95 -5.74
CA SER A 993 7.86 -41.11 -5.18
C SER A 993 9.26 -41.47 -5.68
N ILE A 994 9.53 -42.76 -5.93
CA ILE A 994 10.81 -43.23 -6.50
C ILE A 994 10.98 -42.71 -7.95
N GLY A 995 9.89 -42.62 -8.72
CA GLY A 995 9.88 -42.10 -10.09
C GLY A 995 9.71 -40.58 -10.23
N GLY A 996 9.39 -39.86 -9.13
CA GLY A 996 9.02 -38.45 -9.18
C GLY A 996 10.21 -37.49 -9.11
N SER A 997 9.96 -36.19 -9.26
CA SER A 997 11.02 -35.16 -9.18
C SER A 997 11.55 -34.90 -7.76
N LYS A 998 10.89 -35.43 -6.74
CA LYS A 998 11.24 -35.18 -5.33
C LYS A 998 12.28 -36.19 -4.84
N GLU A 999 13.51 -35.73 -4.63
CA GLU A 999 14.60 -36.57 -4.14
C GLU A 999 14.73 -36.46 -2.62
N THR A 1000 14.52 -37.57 -1.90
CA THR A 1000 14.87 -37.72 -0.48
C THR A 1000 16.05 -38.67 -0.35
N GLU A 1001 16.75 -38.69 0.78
CA GLU A 1001 17.91 -39.57 0.99
C GLU A 1001 17.59 -41.05 0.74
N LEU A 1002 16.40 -41.53 1.17
CA LEU A 1002 15.95 -42.88 0.86
C LEU A 1002 15.77 -43.09 -0.65
N ILE A 1003 15.13 -42.14 -1.33
CA ILE A 1003 14.91 -42.21 -2.78
C ILE A 1003 16.25 -42.18 -3.53
N ARG A 1004 17.22 -41.35 -3.10
CA ARG A 1004 18.56 -41.27 -3.67
C ARG A 1004 19.31 -42.60 -3.54
N LEU A 1005 19.29 -43.21 -2.36
CA LEU A 1005 19.91 -44.52 -2.12
C LEU A 1005 19.26 -45.62 -2.97
N ILE A 1006 17.93 -45.61 -3.09
CA ILE A 1006 17.19 -46.54 -3.94
C ILE A 1006 17.62 -46.35 -5.40
N ARG A 1007 17.61 -45.11 -5.91
CA ARG A 1007 18.00 -44.81 -7.30
C ARG A 1007 19.44 -45.20 -7.59
N SER A 1008 20.37 -44.88 -6.69
CA SER A 1008 21.79 -45.23 -6.83
C SER A 1008 22.00 -46.75 -6.90
N LEU A 1009 21.30 -47.52 -6.06
CA LEU A 1009 21.37 -48.99 -6.12
C LEU A 1009 20.70 -49.56 -7.36
N VAL A 1010 19.60 -48.96 -7.82
CA VAL A 1010 18.98 -49.35 -9.10
C VAL A 1010 19.93 -49.11 -10.26
N GLU A 1011 20.57 -47.93 -10.32
CA GLU A 1011 21.57 -47.61 -11.35
C GLU A 1011 22.74 -48.59 -11.32
N GLU A 1012 23.24 -48.93 -10.14
CA GLU A 1012 24.32 -49.91 -10.00
C GLU A 1012 23.92 -51.31 -10.48
N LEU A 1013 22.73 -51.80 -10.09
CA LEU A 1013 22.22 -53.11 -10.47
C LEU A 1013 21.89 -53.18 -11.98
N THR A 1014 21.34 -52.11 -12.53
CA THR A 1014 21.05 -52.04 -13.98
C THR A 1014 22.33 -51.91 -14.82
N THR A 1015 23.38 -51.26 -14.30
CA THR A 1015 24.72 -51.27 -14.92
C THR A 1015 25.32 -52.67 -14.95
N ALA A 1016 25.02 -53.51 -13.95
CA ALA A 1016 25.35 -54.93 -13.93
C ALA A 1016 24.42 -55.81 -14.80
N ASN A 1017 23.61 -55.20 -15.68
CA ASN A 1017 22.68 -55.87 -16.59
C ASN A 1017 21.54 -56.64 -15.90
N VAL A 1018 21.16 -56.23 -14.68
CA VAL A 1018 20.02 -56.79 -13.94
C VAL A 1018 18.79 -55.91 -14.12
N ARG A 1019 17.68 -56.49 -14.59
CA ARG A 1019 16.41 -55.76 -14.73
C ARG A 1019 15.73 -55.56 -13.38
N VAL A 1020 15.33 -54.33 -13.04
CA VAL A 1020 14.65 -54.03 -11.77
C VAL A 1020 13.21 -53.62 -12.04
N CYS A 1021 12.26 -54.31 -11.41
CA CYS A 1021 10.84 -53.97 -11.48
C CYS A 1021 10.27 -53.72 -10.08
N ILE A 1022 9.68 -52.55 -9.87
CA ILE A 1022 8.99 -52.18 -8.64
C ILE A 1022 7.52 -51.98 -8.99
N ALA A 1023 6.66 -52.88 -8.51
CA ALA A 1023 5.27 -52.98 -8.92
C ALA A 1023 4.31 -52.90 -7.74
N TRP A 1024 3.15 -52.29 -7.99
CA TRP A 1024 2.08 -52.22 -7.01
C TRP A 1024 1.34 -53.56 -6.91
N THR A 1025 1.05 -53.99 -5.68
CA THR A 1025 0.11 -55.09 -5.39
C THR A 1025 -1.05 -54.58 -4.52
N ARG A 1026 -2.16 -55.32 -4.45
CA ARG A 1026 -3.30 -54.92 -3.62
C ARG A 1026 -3.07 -55.32 -2.16
N GLY A 1027 -3.09 -54.35 -1.26
CA GLY A 1027 -3.10 -54.59 0.18
C GLY A 1027 -4.39 -55.29 0.64
N HIS A 1028 -4.26 -56.18 1.63
CA HIS A 1028 -5.37 -56.94 2.24
C HIS A 1028 -6.29 -57.70 1.27
N ALA A 1029 -5.73 -58.16 0.14
CA ALA A 1029 -6.49 -58.84 -0.92
C ALA A 1029 -6.22 -60.36 -1.01
N GLY A 1030 -5.66 -60.98 0.03
CA GLY A 1030 -5.39 -62.43 0.03
C GLY A 1030 -4.09 -62.83 -0.70
N ASP A 1031 -3.17 -61.91 -0.96
CA ASP A 1031 -1.84 -62.23 -1.51
C ASP A 1031 -0.93 -62.72 -0.36
N PRO A 1032 -0.53 -64.01 -0.33
CA PRO A 1032 0.25 -64.54 0.77
C PRO A 1032 1.58 -63.81 0.98
N GLY A 1033 2.21 -63.33 -0.11
CA GLY A 1033 3.47 -62.58 -0.04
C GLY A 1033 3.29 -61.22 0.63
N ASN A 1034 2.22 -60.50 0.28
CA ASN A 1034 1.92 -59.20 0.86
C ASN A 1034 1.45 -59.32 2.32
N GLU A 1035 0.67 -60.34 2.64
CA GLU A 1035 0.23 -60.61 4.02
C GLU A 1035 1.41 -60.99 4.93
N ALA A 1036 2.36 -61.75 4.41
CA ALA A 1036 3.61 -62.05 5.13
C ALA A 1036 4.44 -60.78 5.37
N SER A 1037 4.52 -59.85 4.41
CA SER A 1037 5.24 -58.59 4.60
C SER A 1037 4.55 -57.65 5.59
N ASP A 1038 3.21 -57.57 5.61
CA ASP A 1038 2.45 -56.79 6.60
C ASP A 1038 2.69 -57.30 8.02
N LEU A 1039 2.62 -58.63 8.21
CA LEU A 1039 2.91 -59.27 9.49
C LEU A 1039 4.35 -58.99 9.93
N ALA A 1040 5.32 -59.14 9.02
CA ALA A 1040 6.73 -58.86 9.32
C ALA A 1040 6.98 -57.37 9.65
N ALA A 1041 6.31 -56.44 8.98
CA ALA A 1041 6.41 -55.01 9.27
C ALA A 1041 5.82 -54.68 10.65
N SER A 1042 4.73 -55.36 11.04
CA SER A 1042 4.13 -55.28 12.38
C SER A 1042 5.08 -55.82 13.46
N ILE A 1043 5.85 -56.87 13.18
CA ILE A 1043 6.91 -57.39 14.06
C ILE A 1043 8.03 -56.35 14.21
N GLY A 1044 8.52 -55.79 13.10
CA GLY A 1044 9.56 -54.75 13.10
C GLY A 1044 9.16 -53.52 13.90
N ARG A 1045 7.88 -53.13 13.82
CA ARG A 1045 7.31 -52.02 14.59
C ARG A 1045 7.35 -52.27 16.10
N ARG A 1046 6.94 -53.46 16.56
CA ARG A 1046 6.91 -53.82 18.00
C ARG A 1046 8.32 -53.95 18.57
N GLY A 1047 9.28 -54.42 17.76
CA GLY A 1047 10.67 -54.62 18.21
C GLY A 1047 10.83 -55.75 19.22
N GLU A 1048 9.87 -56.67 19.29
CA GLU A 1048 9.77 -57.73 20.31
C GLU A 1048 10.42 -59.06 19.87
N ALA A 1049 11.00 -59.14 18.68
CA ALA A 1049 11.69 -60.34 18.18
C ALA A 1049 13.21 -60.13 18.12
N GLY A 1050 14.00 -61.14 18.56
CA GLY A 1050 15.46 -61.09 18.62
C GLY A 1050 16.21 -60.86 17.29
N ASN A 1051 15.48 -60.86 16.16
CA ASN A 1051 16.02 -60.66 14.81
C ASN A 1051 15.66 -59.28 14.19
N VAL A 1052 15.08 -58.34 14.94
CA VAL A 1052 14.69 -57.02 14.42
C VAL A 1052 15.90 -56.08 14.32
N ARG A 1053 16.14 -55.50 13.15
CA ARG A 1053 17.22 -54.52 12.91
C ARG A 1053 16.73 -53.08 13.11
N ILE A 1054 17.51 -52.26 13.82
CA ILE A 1054 17.20 -50.83 14.02
C ILE A 1054 17.75 -50.01 12.86
N CYS A 1055 16.97 -49.08 12.31
CA CYS A 1055 17.36 -48.19 11.21
C CYS A 1055 16.89 -46.75 11.49
N SER A 1056 17.72 -45.74 11.24
CA SER A 1056 17.29 -44.33 11.33
C SER A 1056 16.83 -43.81 9.98
N VAL A 1057 15.78 -42.99 9.96
CA VAL A 1057 15.25 -42.32 8.76
C VAL A 1057 14.96 -40.85 9.09
N PRO A 1058 15.22 -39.89 8.18
CA PRO A 1058 14.95 -38.47 8.42
C PRO A 1058 13.48 -38.19 8.77
N ALA A 1059 13.26 -37.30 9.74
CA ALA A 1059 11.93 -36.90 10.18
C ALA A 1059 11.12 -36.25 9.05
N PRO A 1060 9.89 -36.71 8.74
CA PRO A 1060 9.08 -36.08 7.72
C PRO A 1060 8.64 -34.67 8.14
N CYS A 1061 8.59 -33.74 7.19
CA CYS A 1061 8.22 -32.34 7.42
C CYS A 1061 6.88 -32.17 8.18
N ASP A 1062 5.95 -33.10 8.00
CA ASP A 1062 4.65 -33.09 8.67
C ASP A 1062 4.74 -33.50 10.15
N PHE A 1063 5.72 -34.32 10.53
CA PHE A 1063 6.01 -34.64 11.94
C PHE A 1063 6.54 -33.40 12.67
N THR A 1064 7.52 -32.70 12.08
CA THR A 1064 8.06 -31.43 12.63
C THR A 1064 6.96 -30.38 12.77
N ALA A 1065 6.05 -30.28 11.80
CA ALA A 1065 4.89 -29.39 11.89
C ALA A 1065 3.90 -29.77 13.01
N ARG A 1066 3.76 -31.07 13.32
CA ARG A 1066 2.92 -31.59 14.40
C ARG A 1066 3.53 -31.35 15.78
N GLU A 1067 4.84 -31.57 15.93
CA GLU A 1067 5.63 -31.25 17.14
C GLU A 1067 5.52 -29.76 17.51
N ILE A 1068 5.75 -28.87 16.54
CA ILE A 1068 5.63 -27.40 16.72
C ILE A 1068 4.21 -27.01 17.15
N ARG A 1069 3.18 -27.67 16.60
CA ARG A 1069 1.78 -27.42 16.98
C ARG A 1069 1.51 -27.81 18.44
N GLN A 1070 2.00 -28.95 18.87
CA GLN A 1070 1.71 -29.47 20.21
C GLN A 1070 2.45 -28.70 21.31
N ARG A 1071 3.71 -28.30 21.07
CA ARG A 1071 4.43 -27.39 21.99
C ARG A 1071 3.77 -26.02 22.10
N ALA A 1072 3.23 -25.49 21.00
CA ALA A 1072 2.48 -24.25 21.01
C ALA A 1072 1.20 -24.32 21.84
N GLU A 1073 0.47 -25.45 21.80
CA GLU A 1073 -0.72 -25.69 22.62
C GLU A 1073 -0.37 -25.68 24.12
N VAL A 1074 0.75 -26.30 24.51
CA VAL A 1074 1.25 -26.30 25.90
C VAL A 1074 1.72 -24.91 26.35
N GLU A 1075 2.50 -24.18 25.54
CA GLU A 1075 2.93 -22.81 25.86
C GLU A 1075 1.75 -21.84 26.08
N LEU A 1076 0.66 -22.02 25.33
CA LEU A 1076 -0.59 -21.25 25.49
C LEU A 1076 -1.30 -21.60 26.80
N GLU A 1077 -1.35 -22.88 27.18
CA GLU A 1077 -1.92 -23.36 28.45
C GLU A 1077 -1.14 -22.79 29.65
N GLU A 1078 0.19 -22.86 29.62
CA GLU A 1078 1.06 -22.38 30.70
C GLU A 1078 1.03 -20.85 30.86
N ARG A 1079 0.96 -20.09 29.76
CA ARG A 1079 0.80 -18.62 29.80
C ARG A 1079 -0.52 -18.21 30.42
N TRP A 1080 -1.59 -18.93 30.09
CA TRP A 1080 -2.89 -18.75 30.72
C TRP A 1080 -2.81 -19.01 32.22
N GLU A 1081 -2.24 -20.16 32.63
CA GLU A 1081 -2.12 -20.51 34.05
C GLU A 1081 -1.24 -19.51 34.84
N LYS A 1082 -0.13 -19.02 34.28
CA LYS A 1082 0.73 -18.00 34.92
C LYS A 1082 0.03 -16.66 35.11
N LYS A 1083 -0.75 -16.19 34.12
CA LYS A 1083 -1.53 -14.94 34.24
C LYS A 1083 -2.77 -15.11 35.13
N ALA A 1084 -3.43 -16.26 35.06
CA ALA A 1084 -4.57 -16.60 35.92
C ALA A 1084 -4.19 -16.69 37.40
N ARG A 1085 -2.93 -17.02 37.72
CA ARG A 1085 -2.40 -16.97 39.10
C ARG A 1085 -1.98 -15.57 39.57
N GLY A 1086 -1.63 -14.66 38.65
CA GLY A 1086 -1.18 -13.30 38.98
C GLY A 1086 -2.27 -12.22 38.95
N LEU A 1087 -3.41 -12.49 38.33
CA LEU A 1087 -4.60 -11.66 38.39
C LEU A 1087 -5.55 -12.29 39.38
N ALA A 1088 -5.90 -11.55 40.44
CA ALA A 1088 -7.01 -11.90 41.30
C ALA A 1088 -8.31 -11.96 40.47
N CYS A 1089 -8.59 -13.14 39.90
CA CYS A 1089 -9.86 -13.49 39.25
C CYS A 1089 -11.06 -13.47 40.22
N ASN A 1090 -10.85 -13.08 41.48
CA ASN A 1090 -11.90 -12.98 42.50
C ASN A 1090 -12.59 -11.61 42.55
N ARG A 1091 -12.21 -10.64 41.70
CA ARG A 1091 -12.81 -9.28 41.72
C ARG A 1091 -13.80 -8.97 40.58
N ILE A 1092 -14.05 -9.91 39.65
CA ILE A 1092 -14.92 -9.68 38.47
C ILE A 1092 -15.94 -10.81 38.26
N GLY A 1093 -16.29 -11.59 39.28
CA GLY A 1093 -17.48 -12.47 39.27
C GLY A 1093 -17.62 -13.52 38.14
N LEU A 1094 -16.67 -13.67 37.22
CA LEU A 1094 -16.74 -14.59 36.09
C LEU A 1094 -15.82 -15.78 36.31
N THR A 1095 -16.26 -16.69 37.17
CA THR A 1095 -15.74 -18.06 37.23
C THR A 1095 -16.29 -18.85 36.03
N TYR A 1096 -15.68 -18.69 34.85
CA TYR A 1096 -15.89 -19.68 33.79
C TYR A 1096 -15.25 -21.00 34.22
N GLY A 1097 -16.08 -21.90 34.75
CA GLY A 1097 -15.66 -23.24 35.16
C GLY A 1097 -15.13 -24.05 33.97
N ARG A 1098 -14.16 -24.93 34.23
CA ARG A 1098 -13.52 -25.83 33.26
C ARG A 1098 -14.53 -26.64 32.41
N GLU A 1099 -15.74 -26.87 32.92
CA GLU A 1099 -16.84 -27.57 32.24
C GLU A 1099 -17.65 -26.72 31.24
N GLN A 1100 -17.82 -25.41 31.49
CA GLN A 1100 -18.46 -24.51 30.52
C GLN A 1100 -17.57 -24.33 29.28
N LEU A 1101 -16.25 -24.29 29.46
CA LEU A 1101 -15.27 -24.26 28.37
C LEU A 1101 -15.27 -25.54 27.52
N LYS A 1102 -15.43 -26.73 28.14
CA LYS A 1102 -15.60 -27.99 27.40
C LYS A 1102 -16.89 -28.01 26.59
N THR A 1103 -17.97 -27.43 27.14
CA THR A 1103 -19.28 -27.34 26.49
C THR A 1103 -19.25 -26.41 25.27
N ILE A 1104 -18.58 -25.26 25.39
CA ILE A 1104 -18.37 -24.31 24.29
C ILE A 1104 -17.47 -24.91 23.19
N THR A 1105 -16.39 -25.60 23.58
CA THR A 1105 -15.51 -26.30 22.63
C THR A 1105 -16.25 -27.39 21.85
N ARG A 1106 -17.19 -28.11 22.50
CA ARG A 1106 -18.05 -29.10 21.84
C ARG A 1106 -19.03 -28.46 20.85
N ARG A 1107 -19.56 -27.26 21.11
CA ARG A 1107 -20.41 -26.51 20.17
C ARG A 1107 -19.66 -26.07 18.91
N CYS A 1108 -18.43 -25.55 19.04
CA CYS A 1108 -17.60 -25.16 17.88
C CYS A 1108 -17.14 -26.37 17.05
N LEU A 1109 -16.89 -27.53 17.68
CA LEU A 1109 -16.57 -28.77 16.97
C LEU A 1109 -17.76 -29.34 16.19
N ARG A 1110 -19.01 -29.08 16.62
CA ARG A 1110 -20.23 -29.45 15.87
C ARG A 1110 -20.39 -28.62 14.58
N ALA A 1111 -20.10 -27.32 14.62
CA ALA A 1111 -20.12 -26.45 13.43
C ALA A 1111 -19.08 -26.85 12.36
N ARG A 1112 -18.03 -27.59 12.73
CA ARG A 1112 -16.96 -28.01 11.84
C ARG A 1112 -17.24 -29.30 11.06
N ARG A 1113 -18.23 -30.09 11.50
CA ARG A 1113 -18.69 -31.29 10.81
C ARG A 1113 -19.91 -30.87 9.99
N GLY A 1114 -19.71 -30.56 8.70
CA GLY A 1114 -20.83 -30.40 7.78
C GLY A 1114 -21.80 -31.59 7.86
N PRO A 1115 -23.04 -31.44 7.36
CA PRO A 1115 -24.05 -32.48 7.47
C PRO A 1115 -23.48 -33.80 6.96
N ARG A 1116 -23.49 -34.83 7.82
CA ARG A 1116 -23.19 -36.19 7.38
C ARG A 1116 -24.17 -36.52 6.26
N ARG A 1117 -23.64 -36.91 5.10
CA ARG A 1117 -24.41 -37.55 4.03
C ARG A 1117 -25.38 -38.57 4.64
N LYS A 1118 -26.66 -38.40 4.36
CA LYS A 1118 -27.47 -39.53 3.86
C LYS A 1118 -27.40 -39.45 2.35
#